data_AF-A0A524GB10-F1
#
_entry.id   AF-A0A524GB10-F1
#
_cell.length_a   1.000
_cell.length_b   1.000
_cell.length_c   1.000
_cell.angle_alpha   90.00
_cell.angle_beta   90.00
_cell.angle_gamma   90.00
#
_symmetry.space_group_name_H-M   'P 1'
#
loop_
_entity.id
_entity.type
_entity.pdbx_description
1 polymer ?
#
loop_
_entity_poly.entity_id
_entity_poly.type
_entity_poly.pdbx_seq_one_letter_code
_entity_poly.pdbx_strand_id
1 'polypeptide(L)'
;MSSSWVLKTRQGSEAGKEILLREALATHMRSTRDRQLFAELLRETQPIEDVFSFFASFYLHSYQGVRLLNANDAPQLTTEGTDELGQEERRQLELEIRQIFDDKQREEIDTARITSELIIRLCNELASKDPSSPELKEQIIILVKEYLRKIPSEYTPNHDIDIILEVTGWGQEWRGDLYTKASGLKESSLSLREELLRDHPSEVPETTILKMGLENIFGRIEYAKGRLVDALVPIKNWAAIASAIIERFCKDATALDSMRNAHKIRLELLEVIEENYDIPTTIDDFEKRLGERIVDPIASILASNPLIIIDTLSHLCHINVDDLKAQLRRKGIDDPTVITSGLKSLTSVVEDSPSGPQVGKDEMEMLERSLKTLEKIENTLERPVKGLLRSKGLRTSELDKITVDLLMKDRTTLVGIELEVLSELEKKMRVPPPEEVKRLMEIRDQIKTGALSSLGISSAKDFSQQRVEEETIASIQMDVVWHFTTGILTNLTRVVESYIRSKQDLLRIKALLKSIYEDTDTTLQFLREEILIDLASMRIYEMKIVHPELDASTICAWMHARLSSKDMMAAKKDLETTPSPVFEGIMDKSLDMENLEFDNYGIAFDIMQRFLKKERLEKLAKEEYAFEVKQKEQKAIDSRREGIDVLMYLHNKSTTVFRAISRVGTKGLEWTPSDTTKCANLLAYYIKTNRRRPICSACGTVPIDSKCDQHGKNFIKEATDMDNLAVFIMRGIYEIKDGLVGTGKGAEPMPWDKAKSTIEREIGMLKRKGKLTSKTNLKELLPGEINYIVGPAMCTIIGQYFNESLVYAARRADIA
;
A
#
# COMPACT_ATOMS: atom_id res chain seq x y z
N MET A 1 22.33 6.67 -13.73
CA MET A 1 22.65 5.22 -13.79
C MET A 1 21.35 4.45 -13.69
N SER A 2 21.14 3.41 -14.50
CA SER A 2 19.92 2.60 -14.41
C SER A 2 19.90 1.84 -13.08
N SER A 3 18.83 1.96 -12.31
CA SER A 3 18.59 1.30 -11.01
C SER A 3 18.42 -0.22 -11.12
N SER A 4 18.96 -0.86 -12.15
CA SER A 4 18.79 -2.28 -12.43
C SER A 4 19.95 -3.08 -11.85
N TRP A 5 19.66 -3.97 -10.89
CA TRP A 5 20.57 -5.01 -10.42
C TRP A 5 21.10 -5.84 -11.61
N VAL A 6 22.42 -6.01 -11.69
CA VAL A 6 23.04 -7.00 -12.59
C VAL A 6 22.95 -8.37 -11.92
N LEU A 7 23.38 -8.43 -10.66
CA LEU A 7 23.27 -9.52 -9.71
C LEU A 7 21.90 -9.45 -9.02
N LYS A 8 20.86 -9.95 -9.69
CA LYS A 8 19.48 -9.80 -9.26
C LYS A 8 19.26 -10.43 -7.88
N THR A 9 18.63 -9.65 -7.00
CA THR A 9 18.01 -10.13 -5.77
C THR A 9 16.77 -10.97 -6.08
N ARG A 10 16.34 -11.80 -5.12
CA ARG A 10 15.13 -12.63 -5.27
C ARG A 10 13.85 -11.78 -5.27
N GLN A 11 13.93 -10.54 -4.83
CA GLN A 11 12.90 -9.49 -4.94
C GLN A 11 12.47 -9.14 -6.39
N GLY A 12 13.19 -9.59 -7.42
CA GLY A 12 12.83 -9.30 -8.82
C GLY A 12 11.48 -9.87 -9.30
N SER A 13 10.86 -10.76 -8.51
CA SER A 13 9.52 -11.33 -8.75
C SER A 13 8.43 -10.55 -8.00
N GLU A 14 7.16 -10.60 -8.47
CA GLU A 14 6.04 -9.94 -7.76
C GLU A 14 5.87 -10.46 -6.32
N ALA A 15 6.06 -11.76 -6.10
CA ALA A 15 6.05 -12.36 -4.78
C ALA A 15 7.22 -11.86 -3.91
N GLY A 16 8.44 -11.79 -4.47
CA GLY A 16 9.63 -11.37 -3.74
C GLY A 16 9.58 -9.94 -3.19
N LYS A 17 8.80 -9.04 -3.81
CA LYS A 17 8.63 -7.65 -3.36
C LYS A 17 7.89 -7.52 -2.02
N GLU A 18 7.01 -8.46 -1.70
CA GLU A 18 6.22 -8.43 -0.46
C GLU A 18 6.86 -9.26 0.66
N ILE A 19 7.65 -10.29 0.31
CA ILE A 19 8.08 -11.32 1.25
C ILE A 19 9.51 -11.09 1.77
N LEU A 20 10.42 -10.53 0.96
CA LEU A 20 11.85 -10.40 1.34
C LEU A 20 12.16 -8.98 1.83
N LEU A 21 11.65 -8.63 3.02
CA LEU A 21 11.72 -7.27 3.58
C LEU A 21 13.16 -6.72 3.69
N ARG A 22 14.13 -7.56 4.07
CA ARG A 22 15.55 -7.19 4.13
C ARG A 22 16.10 -6.77 2.76
N GLU A 23 15.79 -7.55 1.71
CA GLU A 23 16.14 -7.21 0.33
C GLU A 23 15.35 -5.99 -0.18
N ALA A 24 14.10 -5.84 0.27
CA ALA A 24 13.25 -4.71 -0.10
C ALA A 24 13.82 -3.39 0.46
N LEU A 25 14.22 -3.35 1.73
CA LEU A 25 14.86 -2.19 2.34
C LEU A 25 16.11 -1.78 1.56
N ALA A 26 17.02 -2.73 1.28
CA ALA A 26 18.23 -2.47 0.50
C ALA A 26 17.92 -1.98 -0.93
N THR A 27 16.95 -2.59 -1.62
CA THR A 27 16.55 -2.14 -2.97
C THR A 27 15.93 -0.75 -2.98
N HIS A 28 15.12 -0.40 -1.97
CA HIS A 28 14.57 0.94 -1.85
C HIS A 28 15.66 1.95 -1.49
N MET A 29 16.61 1.62 -0.60
CA MET A 29 17.76 2.47 -0.33
C MET A 29 18.63 2.67 -1.58
N ARG A 30 18.70 1.67 -2.47
CA ARG A 30 19.40 1.77 -3.76
C ARG A 30 18.66 2.57 -4.83
N SER A 31 17.33 2.62 -4.76
CA SER A 31 16.49 3.24 -5.77
C SER A 31 16.75 4.75 -5.87
N THR A 32 17.23 5.20 -7.03
CA THR A 32 17.48 6.64 -7.29
C THR A 32 16.28 7.53 -6.97
N ARG A 33 15.05 7.08 -7.27
CA ARG A 33 13.82 7.80 -6.94
C ARG A 33 13.65 7.94 -5.43
N ASP A 34 13.84 6.85 -4.69
CA ASP A 34 13.62 6.83 -3.25
C ASP A 34 14.71 7.61 -2.52
N ARG A 35 15.95 7.57 -3.01
CA ARG A 35 17.03 8.43 -2.52
C ARG A 35 16.74 9.90 -2.66
N GLN A 36 16.18 10.32 -3.79
CA GLN A 36 15.80 11.73 -3.99
C GLN A 36 14.72 12.14 -2.99
N LEU A 37 13.66 11.34 -2.86
CA LEU A 37 12.59 11.59 -1.89
C LEU A 37 13.10 11.56 -0.43
N PHE A 38 13.99 10.64 -0.11
CA PHE A 38 14.59 10.51 1.21
C PHE A 38 15.53 11.67 1.52
N ALA A 39 16.36 12.10 0.56
CA ALA A 39 17.27 13.24 0.71
C ALA A 39 16.53 14.57 0.90
N GLU A 40 15.36 14.75 0.27
CA GLU A 40 14.49 15.91 0.53
C GLU A 40 13.98 15.93 1.98
N LEU A 41 13.82 14.76 2.61
CA LEU A 41 13.36 14.62 3.99
C LEU A 41 14.51 14.67 5.00
N LEU A 42 15.66 14.11 4.65
CA LEU A 42 16.90 14.11 5.42
C LEU A 42 17.56 15.50 5.30
N ARG A 43 17.08 16.44 6.12
CA ARG A 43 17.52 17.84 6.11
C ARG A 43 19.01 18.01 6.46
N GLU A 44 19.60 17.06 7.19
CA GLU A 44 20.98 17.08 7.67
C GLU A 44 21.60 15.69 7.62
N THR A 45 22.92 15.60 7.43
CA THR A 45 23.67 14.33 7.50
C THR A 45 23.65 13.79 8.93
N GLN A 46 23.52 12.47 9.08
CA GLN A 46 23.42 11.79 10.37
C GLN A 46 24.33 10.55 10.40
N PRO A 47 24.68 10.00 11.57
CA PRO A 47 25.34 8.70 11.67
C PRO A 47 24.61 7.60 10.91
N ILE A 48 25.31 6.53 10.51
CA ILE A 48 24.73 5.53 9.59
C ILE A 48 23.50 4.80 10.17
N GLU A 49 23.51 4.53 11.47
CA GLU A 49 22.39 3.90 12.18
C GLU A 49 21.13 4.78 12.18
N ASP A 50 21.32 6.08 12.37
CA ASP A 50 20.26 7.07 12.30
C ASP A 50 19.69 7.17 10.88
N VAL A 51 20.55 7.12 9.86
CA VAL A 51 20.14 7.08 8.44
C VAL A 51 19.30 5.84 8.15
N PHE A 52 19.71 4.66 8.63
CA PHE A 52 18.95 3.42 8.45
C PHE A 52 17.63 3.41 9.20
N SER A 53 17.61 3.90 10.45
CA SER A 53 16.39 4.04 11.25
C SER A 53 15.40 5.00 10.59
N PHE A 54 15.89 6.13 10.09
CA PHE A 54 15.04 7.09 9.40
C PHE A 54 14.53 6.53 8.07
N PHE A 55 15.36 5.80 7.33
CA PHE A 55 14.91 5.12 6.12
C PHE A 55 13.84 4.05 6.41
N ALA A 56 13.98 3.29 7.50
CA ALA A 56 12.96 2.33 7.93
C ALA A 56 11.63 3.05 8.26
N SER A 57 11.68 4.22 8.90
CA SER A 57 10.49 5.04 9.14
C SER A 57 9.84 5.51 7.82
N PHE A 58 10.66 5.94 6.86
CA PHE A 58 10.23 6.36 5.53
C PHE A 58 9.57 5.19 4.78
N TYR A 59 10.15 4.00 4.85
CA TYR A 59 9.62 2.78 4.25
C TYR A 59 8.27 2.39 4.88
N LEU A 60 8.20 2.37 6.22
CA LEU A 60 6.97 2.03 6.94
C LEU A 60 5.84 3.01 6.62
N HIS A 61 6.13 4.31 6.57
CA HIS A 61 5.13 5.36 6.30
C HIS A 61 4.72 5.40 4.82
N SER A 62 5.68 5.42 3.91
CA SER A 62 5.43 5.70 2.48
C SER A 62 5.02 4.47 1.69
N TYR A 63 5.53 3.29 2.06
CA TYR A 63 5.31 2.04 1.34
C TYR A 63 4.40 1.08 2.09
N GLN A 64 4.62 0.90 3.39
CA GLN A 64 3.79 0.01 4.20
C GLN A 64 2.56 0.70 4.78
N GLY A 65 2.38 2.01 4.59
CA GLY A 65 1.20 2.75 5.06
C GLY A 65 0.94 2.61 6.56
N VAL A 66 2.01 2.51 7.36
CA VAL A 66 1.93 2.60 8.82
C VAL A 66 1.69 4.05 9.19
N ARG A 67 0.70 4.27 10.06
CA ARG A 67 0.26 5.58 10.54
C ARG A 67 0.21 5.53 12.06
N LEU A 68 0.74 6.55 12.71
CA LEU A 68 0.75 6.66 14.17
C LEU A 68 -0.39 7.51 14.69
N LEU A 69 -0.83 8.49 13.90
CA LEU A 69 -1.79 9.50 14.32
C LEU A 69 -3.07 9.37 13.48
N ASN A 70 -4.24 9.45 14.12
CA ASN A 70 -5.50 9.42 13.40
C ASN A 70 -5.84 10.82 12.85
N ALA A 71 -5.93 10.95 11.52
CA ALA A 71 -6.43 12.17 10.88
C ALA A 71 -7.86 12.55 11.32
N ASN A 72 -8.65 11.56 11.77
CA ASN A 72 -10.00 11.76 12.29
C ASN A 72 -10.05 12.55 13.60
N ASP A 73 -8.94 12.63 14.36
CA ASP A 73 -8.86 13.41 15.60
C ASP A 73 -8.68 14.92 15.33
N ALA A 74 -8.42 15.30 14.06
CA ALA A 74 -8.31 16.69 13.62
C ALA A 74 -9.02 16.91 12.26
N PRO A 75 -10.37 16.83 12.20
CA PRO A 75 -11.16 16.89 10.96
C PRO A 75 -11.16 18.26 10.25
N GLN A 76 -10.39 19.23 10.75
CA GLN A 76 -10.27 20.61 10.22
C GLN A 76 -8.90 20.90 9.59
N LEU A 77 -8.01 19.91 9.46
CA LEU A 77 -6.70 20.12 8.87
C LEU A 77 -6.83 20.57 7.40
N THR A 78 -6.21 21.71 7.09
CA THR A 78 -5.97 22.15 5.70
C THR A 78 -5.01 21.18 5.01
N THR A 79 -4.86 21.29 3.68
CA THR A 79 -3.85 20.51 2.94
C THR A 79 -2.42 20.70 3.48
N GLU A 80 -2.10 21.90 3.96
CA GLU A 80 -0.82 22.17 4.65
C GLU A 80 -0.74 21.44 5.99
N GLY A 81 -1.82 21.42 6.78
CA GLY A 81 -1.89 20.67 8.03
C GLY A 81 -1.79 19.15 7.86
N THR A 82 -2.24 18.60 6.73
CA THR A 82 -2.07 17.17 6.42
C THR A 82 -0.61 16.82 6.10
N ASP A 83 0.12 17.72 5.45
CA ASP A 83 1.54 17.52 5.16
C ASP A 83 2.41 17.65 6.42
N GLU A 84 2.10 18.62 7.29
CA GLU A 84 2.73 18.77 8.61
C GLU A 84 2.50 17.54 9.51
N LEU A 85 1.27 17.01 9.54
CA LEU A 85 0.95 15.79 10.27
C LEU A 85 1.74 14.60 9.71
N GLY A 86 1.86 14.48 8.39
CA GLY A 86 2.67 13.43 7.77
C GLY A 86 4.18 13.57 8.01
N GLN A 87 4.70 14.78 8.26
CA GLN A 87 6.09 14.98 8.69
C GLN A 87 6.28 14.59 10.15
N GLU A 88 5.39 15.02 11.04
CA GLU A 88 5.45 14.69 12.46
C GLU A 88 5.26 13.18 12.69
N GLU A 89 4.38 12.51 11.94
CA GLU A 89 4.24 11.05 11.98
C GLU A 89 5.54 10.32 11.64
N ARG A 90 6.24 10.77 10.59
CA ARG A 90 7.51 10.16 10.18
C ARG A 90 8.58 10.36 11.23
N ARG A 91 8.64 11.56 11.82
CA ARG A 91 9.55 11.87 12.93
C ARG A 91 9.27 11.02 14.17
N GLN A 92 8.00 10.85 14.55
CA GLN A 92 7.64 10.01 15.70
C GLN A 92 7.95 8.53 15.42
N LEU A 93 7.67 8.04 14.20
CA LEU A 93 8.08 6.69 13.78
C LEU A 93 9.60 6.49 13.87
N GLU A 94 10.38 7.46 13.38
CA GLU A 94 11.83 7.43 13.46
C GLU A 94 12.31 7.32 14.92
N LEU A 95 11.76 8.15 15.83
CA LEU A 95 12.11 8.11 17.25
C LEU A 95 11.75 6.77 17.90
N GLU A 96 10.57 6.21 17.61
CA GLU A 96 10.18 4.90 18.11
C GLU A 96 11.07 3.78 17.57
N ILE A 97 11.42 3.83 16.27
CA ILE A 97 12.32 2.87 15.66
C ILE A 97 13.70 2.96 16.30
N ARG A 98 14.25 4.17 16.51
CA ARG A 98 15.53 4.36 17.19
C ARG A 98 15.50 3.83 18.62
N GLN A 99 14.42 4.03 19.35
CA GLN A 99 14.30 3.49 20.71
C GLN A 99 14.28 1.95 20.74
N ILE A 100 13.65 1.32 19.75
CA ILE A 100 13.60 -0.15 19.67
C ILE A 100 14.89 -0.71 19.08
N PHE A 101 15.49 -0.02 18.11
CA PHE A 101 16.68 -0.46 17.40
C PHE A 101 17.94 -0.22 18.24
N ASP A 102 18.02 0.90 18.96
CA ASP A 102 19.12 1.27 19.86
C ASP A 102 20.50 1.00 19.24
N ASP A 103 21.50 0.52 20.00
CA ASP A 103 22.85 0.21 19.50
C ASP A 103 22.93 -1.08 18.63
N LYS A 104 21.80 -1.68 18.23
CA LYS A 104 21.80 -3.01 17.57
C LYS A 104 22.50 -3.02 16.22
N GLN A 105 22.59 -1.90 15.50
CA GLN A 105 23.35 -1.90 14.25
C GLN A 105 24.84 -2.11 14.54
N ARG A 106 25.36 -1.47 15.58
CA ARG A 106 26.76 -1.62 16.01
C ARG A 106 27.03 -3.04 16.51
N GLU A 107 26.13 -3.58 17.32
CA GLU A 107 26.21 -4.97 17.79
C GLU A 107 26.17 -5.97 16.62
N GLU A 108 25.33 -5.74 15.61
CA GLU A 108 25.22 -6.58 14.41
C GLU A 108 26.51 -6.53 13.57
N ILE A 109 27.15 -5.36 13.43
CA ILE A 109 28.43 -5.20 12.72
C ILE A 109 29.55 -5.98 13.43
N ASP A 110 29.68 -5.81 14.74
CA ASP A 110 30.69 -6.51 15.54
C ASP A 110 30.47 -8.04 15.53
N THR A 111 29.22 -8.48 15.71
CA THR A 111 28.84 -9.90 15.63
C THR A 111 29.09 -10.47 14.23
N ALA A 112 28.85 -9.70 13.16
CA ALA A 112 29.14 -10.11 11.79
C ALA A 112 30.66 -10.26 11.52
N ARG A 113 31.49 -9.45 12.19
CA ARG A 113 32.95 -9.58 12.18
C ARG A 113 33.37 -10.88 12.87
N ILE A 114 32.91 -11.11 14.11
CA ILE A 114 33.16 -12.34 14.88
C ILE A 114 32.73 -13.59 14.09
N THR A 115 31.56 -13.53 13.45
CA THR A 115 31.03 -14.62 12.60
C THR A 115 31.92 -14.89 11.40
N SER A 116 32.39 -13.83 10.72
CA SER A 116 33.27 -13.99 9.55
C SER A 116 34.63 -14.58 9.93
N GLU A 117 35.20 -14.16 11.07
CA GLU A 117 36.40 -14.76 11.63
C GLU A 117 36.21 -16.25 11.98
N LEU A 118 35.08 -16.60 12.61
CA LEU A 118 34.74 -17.98 12.95
C LEU A 118 34.64 -18.84 11.68
N ILE A 119 33.96 -18.34 10.64
CA ILE A 119 33.82 -19.07 9.37
C ILE A 119 35.18 -19.28 8.70
N ILE A 120 36.04 -18.26 8.66
CA ILE A 120 37.42 -18.41 8.14
C ILE A 120 38.19 -19.47 8.94
N ARG A 121 38.05 -19.48 10.27
CA ARG A 121 38.72 -20.46 11.12
C ARG A 121 38.17 -21.87 10.92
N LEU A 122 36.86 -22.03 10.78
CA LEU A 122 36.21 -23.31 10.43
C LEU A 122 36.70 -23.81 9.06
N CYS A 123 36.78 -22.95 8.04
CA CYS A 123 37.35 -23.31 6.75
C CYS A 123 38.79 -23.82 6.87
N ASN A 124 39.63 -23.18 7.70
CA ASN A 124 41.04 -23.58 7.86
C ASN A 124 41.21 -24.85 8.69
N GLU A 125 40.45 -25.00 9.78
CA GLU A 125 40.62 -26.11 10.74
C GLU A 125 39.87 -27.38 10.34
N LEU A 126 38.83 -27.30 9.51
CA LEU A 126 38.01 -28.44 9.10
C LEU A 126 38.25 -28.91 7.65
N ALA A 127 39.01 -28.15 6.86
CA ALA A 127 39.38 -28.54 5.49
C ALA A 127 39.96 -29.96 5.45
N SER A 128 39.41 -30.78 4.55
CA SER A 128 39.85 -32.14 4.26
C SER A 128 39.87 -33.10 5.48
N LYS A 129 39.22 -32.76 6.59
CA LYS A 129 39.04 -33.66 7.74
C LYS A 129 37.96 -34.71 7.46
N ASP A 130 38.09 -35.89 8.07
CA ASP A 130 37.10 -36.96 7.96
C ASP A 130 35.83 -36.59 8.76
N PRO A 131 34.66 -36.42 8.09
CA PRO A 131 33.39 -36.09 8.75
C PRO A 131 32.89 -37.19 9.72
N SER A 132 33.43 -38.40 9.63
CA SER A 132 33.05 -39.55 10.48
C SER A 132 33.74 -39.57 11.84
N SER A 133 34.76 -38.72 12.07
CA SER A 133 35.50 -38.67 13.33
C SER A 133 34.64 -38.15 14.49
N PRO A 134 34.49 -38.91 15.59
CA PRO A 134 33.70 -38.48 16.74
C PRO A 134 34.34 -37.31 17.50
N GLU A 135 35.68 -37.21 17.53
CA GLU A 135 36.41 -36.12 18.18
C GLU A 135 36.15 -34.77 17.51
N LEU A 136 35.80 -34.78 16.22
CA LEU A 136 35.57 -33.58 15.43
C LEU A 136 34.36 -32.78 15.94
N LYS A 137 33.30 -33.46 16.38
CA LYS A 137 32.10 -32.79 16.91
C LYS A 137 32.42 -32.00 18.17
N GLU A 138 33.21 -32.57 19.06
CA GLU A 138 33.63 -31.90 20.29
C GLU A 138 34.53 -30.69 19.99
N GLN A 139 35.50 -30.83 19.08
CA GLN A 139 36.34 -29.72 18.62
C GLN A 139 35.52 -28.56 18.07
N ILE A 140 34.53 -28.85 17.22
CA ILE A 140 33.64 -27.82 16.65
C ILE A 140 32.83 -27.12 17.73
N ILE A 141 32.26 -27.86 18.68
CA ILE A 141 31.47 -27.28 19.77
C ILE A 141 32.35 -26.37 20.64
N ILE A 142 33.59 -26.78 20.93
CA ILE A 142 34.55 -25.97 21.68
C ILE A 142 34.85 -24.67 20.92
N LEU A 143 35.14 -24.75 19.62
CA LEU A 143 35.45 -23.58 18.79
C LEU A 143 34.26 -22.62 18.69
N VAL A 144 33.05 -23.13 18.47
CA VAL A 144 31.83 -22.30 18.45
C VAL A 144 31.64 -21.60 19.79
N LYS A 145 31.76 -22.32 20.91
CA LYS A 145 31.65 -21.72 22.26
C LYS A 145 32.76 -20.71 22.56
N GLU A 146 33.97 -20.90 22.04
CA GLU A 146 35.06 -19.92 22.14
C GLU A 146 34.65 -18.59 21.50
N TYR A 147 34.05 -18.62 20.31
CA TYR A 147 33.62 -17.41 19.61
C TYR A 147 32.36 -16.78 20.20
N LEU A 148 31.38 -17.58 20.66
CA LEU A 148 30.21 -17.04 21.36
C LEU A 148 30.60 -16.29 22.65
N ARG A 149 31.70 -16.67 23.31
CA ARG A 149 32.26 -15.95 24.48
C ARG A 149 32.93 -14.63 24.14
N LYS A 150 33.26 -14.37 22.87
CA LYS A 150 33.84 -13.09 22.45
C LYS A 150 32.79 -11.99 22.36
N ILE A 151 31.53 -12.34 22.21
CA ILE A 151 30.43 -11.38 22.15
C ILE A 151 30.19 -10.83 23.56
N PRO A 152 30.12 -9.49 23.74
CA PRO A 152 29.81 -8.85 25.02
C PRO A 152 28.50 -9.34 25.66
N SER A 153 28.47 -9.36 26.98
CA SER A 153 27.31 -9.82 27.73
C SER A 153 26.12 -8.86 27.68
N GLU A 154 26.38 -7.57 27.41
CA GLU A 154 25.33 -6.55 27.27
C GLU A 154 24.54 -6.69 25.97
N TYR A 155 25.12 -7.30 24.94
CA TYR A 155 24.49 -7.43 23.62
C TYR A 155 23.29 -8.35 23.68
N THR A 156 22.32 -8.12 22.77
CA THR A 156 21.13 -8.98 22.71
C THR A 156 21.51 -10.46 22.51
N PRO A 157 20.93 -11.39 23.28
CA PRO A 157 21.24 -12.81 23.16
C PRO A 157 20.80 -13.42 21.82
N ASN A 158 19.96 -12.73 21.05
CA ASN A 158 19.59 -13.14 19.70
C ASN A 158 20.79 -13.18 18.74
N HIS A 159 21.86 -12.41 18.98
CA HIS A 159 23.09 -12.49 18.20
C HIS A 159 23.74 -13.88 18.26
N ASP A 160 23.64 -14.59 19.41
CA ASP A 160 24.15 -15.96 19.50
C ASP A 160 23.41 -16.91 18.57
N ILE A 161 22.09 -16.73 18.49
CA ILE A 161 21.25 -17.52 17.60
C ILE A 161 21.63 -17.23 16.15
N ASP A 162 21.81 -15.96 15.80
CA ASP A 162 22.21 -15.54 14.45
C ASP A 162 23.58 -16.09 14.05
N ILE A 163 24.58 -16.11 14.95
CA ILE A 163 25.86 -16.77 14.70
C ILE A 163 25.64 -18.26 14.38
N ILE A 164 24.85 -18.98 15.18
CA ILE A 164 24.59 -20.40 14.95
C ILE A 164 23.91 -20.62 13.60
N LEU A 165 22.91 -19.82 13.27
CA LEU A 165 22.20 -19.89 11.99
C LEU A 165 23.13 -19.64 10.80
N GLU A 166 24.06 -18.69 10.94
CA GLU A 166 25.00 -18.34 9.88
C GLU A 166 26.10 -19.39 9.70
N VAL A 167 26.64 -19.99 10.77
CA VAL A 167 27.66 -21.04 10.62
C VAL A 167 27.08 -22.38 10.17
N THR A 168 25.87 -22.73 10.62
CA THR A 168 25.20 -23.97 10.18
C THR A 168 24.67 -23.86 8.76
N GLY A 169 24.27 -22.66 8.31
CA GLY A 169 23.68 -22.42 7.00
C GLY A 169 22.16 -22.54 6.97
N TRP A 170 21.55 -22.90 8.10
CA TRP A 170 20.11 -23.06 8.26
C TRP A 170 19.33 -21.80 7.90
N GLY A 171 19.82 -20.63 8.30
CA GLY A 171 19.14 -19.35 8.01
C GLY A 171 18.95 -19.14 6.51
N GLN A 172 19.95 -19.48 5.68
CA GLN A 172 19.86 -19.29 4.23
C GLN A 172 18.95 -20.33 3.56
N GLU A 173 18.98 -21.57 4.05
CA GLU A 173 18.09 -22.65 3.61
C GLU A 173 16.61 -22.28 3.90
N TRP A 174 16.30 -21.89 5.13
CA TRP A 174 14.94 -21.57 5.54
C TRP A 174 14.41 -20.30 4.86
N ARG A 175 15.24 -19.29 4.59
CA ARG A 175 14.85 -18.15 3.71
C ARG A 175 14.42 -18.63 2.33
N GLY A 176 15.13 -19.60 1.76
CA GLY A 176 14.77 -20.22 0.48
C GLY A 176 13.42 -20.94 0.53
N ASP A 177 13.17 -21.69 1.59
CA ASP A 177 11.92 -22.41 1.79
C ASP A 177 10.73 -21.47 1.99
N LEU A 178 10.89 -20.44 2.82
CA LEU A 178 9.86 -19.43 3.06
C LEU A 178 9.49 -18.69 1.78
N TYR A 179 10.49 -18.27 0.99
CA TYR A 179 10.26 -17.65 -0.31
C TYR A 179 9.50 -18.58 -1.26
N THR A 180 9.92 -19.85 -1.36
CA THR A 180 9.29 -20.82 -2.25
C THR A 180 7.83 -21.07 -1.85
N LYS A 181 7.57 -21.27 -0.56
CA LYS A 181 6.21 -21.47 -0.02
C LYS A 181 5.31 -20.27 -0.29
N ALA A 182 5.82 -19.07 -0.04
CA ALA A 182 5.05 -17.85 -0.18
C ALA A 182 4.82 -17.43 -1.65
N SER A 183 5.65 -17.92 -2.59
CA SER A 183 5.41 -17.80 -4.04
C SER A 183 4.34 -18.76 -4.60
N GLY A 184 3.84 -19.70 -3.78
CA GLY A 184 2.78 -20.64 -4.14
C GLY A 184 1.37 -20.01 -4.20
N LEU A 185 0.39 -20.76 -4.72
CA LEU A 185 -1.03 -20.38 -4.72
C LEU A 185 -1.52 -20.15 -3.28
N LYS A 186 -2.10 -18.97 -3.01
CA LYS A 186 -2.74 -18.65 -1.72
C LYS A 186 -3.81 -19.69 -1.39
N GLU A 187 -3.75 -20.23 -0.17
CA GLU A 187 -4.71 -21.20 0.33
C GLU A 187 -6.13 -20.62 0.38
N SER A 188 -7.11 -21.50 0.20
CA SER A 188 -8.55 -21.17 0.15
C SER A 188 -9.06 -20.49 1.42
N SER A 189 -10.19 -19.77 1.29
CA SER A 189 -10.90 -19.01 2.32
C SER A 189 -10.99 -19.72 3.67
N LEU A 190 -10.13 -19.32 4.62
CA LEU A 190 -10.20 -19.71 6.02
C LEU A 190 -11.28 -18.92 6.75
N SER A 191 -11.74 -19.44 7.89
CA SER A 191 -12.56 -18.62 8.80
C SER A 191 -11.72 -17.48 9.39
N LEU A 192 -12.33 -16.33 9.68
CA LEU A 192 -11.65 -15.18 10.31
C LEU A 192 -10.93 -15.54 11.61
N ARG A 193 -11.45 -16.54 12.36
CA ARG A 193 -10.81 -17.05 13.58
C ARG A 193 -9.52 -17.81 13.27
N GLU A 194 -9.58 -18.77 12.35
CA GLU A 194 -8.39 -19.54 11.94
C GLU A 194 -7.35 -18.61 11.33
N GLU A 195 -7.77 -17.64 10.53
CA GLU A 195 -6.90 -16.64 9.93
C GLU A 195 -6.18 -15.77 10.97
N LEU A 196 -6.83 -15.43 12.08
CA LEU A 196 -6.27 -14.60 13.15
C LEU A 196 -5.28 -15.36 14.05
N LEU A 197 -5.51 -16.65 14.28
CA LEU A 197 -4.66 -17.49 15.14
C LEU A 197 -3.54 -18.21 14.38
N ARG A 198 -3.60 -18.26 13.06
CA ARG A 198 -2.59 -18.90 12.22
C ARG A 198 -1.26 -18.13 12.27
N ASP A 199 -0.16 -18.88 12.21
CA ASP A 199 1.15 -18.30 11.94
C ASP A 199 1.26 -17.86 10.47
N HIS A 200 1.67 -16.61 10.27
CA HIS A 200 1.88 -16.03 8.94
C HIS A 200 3.38 -15.83 8.68
N PRO A 201 4.15 -16.91 8.49
CA PRO A 201 5.60 -16.84 8.43
C PRO A 201 6.13 -16.01 7.25
N SER A 202 5.32 -15.85 6.19
CA SER A 202 5.65 -15.02 5.04
C SER A 202 5.57 -13.51 5.29
N GLU A 203 4.85 -13.08 6.35
CA GLU A 203 4.75 -11.65 6.72
C GLU A 203 5.96 -11.19 7.53
N VAL A 204 6.64 -12.13 8.20
CA VAL A 204 7.71 -11.88 9.17
C VAL A 204 8.82 -12.93 9.03
N PRO A 205 9.50 -12.99 7.87
CA PRO A 205 10.48 -14.05 7.59
C PRO A 205 11.65 -14.07 8.58
N GLU A 206 12.26 -12.94 8.93
CA GLU A 206 13.44 -12.90 9.81
C GLU A 206 13.06 -13.25 11.27
N THR A 207 11.87 -12.86 11.71
CA THR A 207 11.27 -13.30 12.98
C THR A 207 11.00 -14.79 12.98
N THR A 208 10.48 -15.34 11.87
CA THR A 208 10.22 -16.77 11.73
C THR A 208 11.51 -17.59 11.79
N ILE A 209 12.55 -17.14 11.09
CA ILE A 209 13.88 -17.78 11.11
C ILE A 209 14.48 -17.78 12.51
N LEU A 210 14.36 -16.67 13.24
CA LEU A 210 14.77 -16.60 14.64
C LEU A 210 14.04 -17.64 15.50
N LYS A 211 12.70 -17.74 15.37
CA LYS A 211 11.90 -18.72 16.12
C LYS A 211 12.27 -20.16 15.79
N MET A 212 12.48 -20.49 14.51
CA MET A 212 12.96 -21.80 14.08
C MET A 212 14.36 -22.10 14.63
N GLY A 213 15.24 -21.10 14.70
CA GLY A 213 16.54 -21.20 15.34
C GLY A 213 16.44 -21.53 16.83
N LEU A 214 15.61 -20.78 17.56
CA LEU A 214 15.33 -21.03 18.98
C LEU A 214 14.75 -22.43 19.22
N GLU A 215 13.80 -22.86 18.39
CA GLU A 215 13.21 -24.19 18.48
C GLU A 215 14.24 -25.29 18.21
N ASN A 216 15.11 -25.14 17.21
CA ASN A 216 16.14 -26.13 16.92
C ASN A 216 17.26 -26.17 17.97
N ILE A 217 17.60 -25.03 18.56
CA ILE A 217 18.66 -24.92 19.57
C ILE A 217 18.16 -25.37 20.94
N PHE A 218 17.01 -24.87 21.41
CA PHE A 218 16.48 -25.14 22.75
C PHE A 218 15.44 -26.27 22.79
N GLY A 219 14.87 -26.67 21.65
CA GLY A 219 13.78 -27.65 21.57
C GLY A 219 12.39 -27.08 21.79
N ARG A 220 12.28 -25.75 21.96
CA ARG A 220 11.04 -25.00 22.17
C ARG A 220 11.24 -23.53 21.79
N ILE A 221 10.15 -22.85 21.43
CA ILE A 221 10.17 -21.42 21.13
C ILE A 221 10.05 -20.63 22.45
N GLU A 222 11.19 -20.19 22.98
CA GLU A 222 11.26 -19.28 24.12
C GLU A 222 12.25 -18.15 23.88
N TYR A 223 12.01 -16.99 24.50
CA TYR A 223 12.96 -15.88 24.41
C TYR A 223 14.26 -16.26 25.13
N ALA A 224 15.39 -15.83 24.57
CA ALA A 224 16.69 -16.10 25.17
C ALA A 224 16.88 -15.25 26.43
N LYS A 225 16.99 -15.90 27.60
CA LYS A 225 17.15 -15.24 28.91
C LYS A 225 18.57 -14.70 29.18
N GLY A 226 19.49 -14.99 28.28
CA GLY A 226 20.91 -14.68 28.41
C GLY A 226 21.71 -15.37 27.30
N ARG A 227 23.03 -15.34 27.44
CA ARG A 227 23.98 -15.86 26.44
C ARG A 227 23.79 -17.38 26.24
N LEU A 228 23.92 -17.84 25.01
CA LEU A 228 23.76 -19.24 24.63
C LEU A 228 24.81 -20.16 25.29
N VAL A 229 25.99 -19.62 25.58
CA VAL A 229 27.09 -20.35 26.23
C VAL A 229 26.71 -20.79 27.65
N ASP A 230 25.93 -19.99 28.34
CA ASP A 230 25.51 -20.21 29.73
C ASP A 230 24.15 -20.91 29.82
N ALA A 231 23.45 -21.02 28.70
CA ALA A 231 22.14 -21.66 28.63
C ALA A 231 22.22 -23.19 28.65
N LEU A 232 21.20 -23.82 29.23
CA LEU A 232 21.05 -25.27 29.28
C LEU A 232 20.51 -25.81 27.94
N VAL A 233 21.40 -25.95 26.97
CA VAL A 233 21.10 -26.51 25.64
C VAL A 233 21.22 -28.04 25.66
N PRO A 234 20.22 -28.80 25.17
CA PRO A 234 20.30 -30.26 25.09
C PRO A 234 21.53 -30.75 24.30
N ILE A 235 22.22 -31.78 24.80
CA ILE A 235 23.42 -32.35 24.16
C ILE A 235 23.14 -32.76 22.70
N LYS A 236 21.96 -33.33 22.43
CA LYS A 236 21.53 -33.71 21.08
C LYS A 236 21.46 -32.51 20.11
N ASN A 237 21.12 -31.33 20.60
CA ASN A 237 20.97 -30.13 19.77
C ASN A 237 22.36 -29.53 19.46
N TRP A 238 23.29 -29.50 20.43
CA TRP A 238 24.70 -29.21 20.14
C TRP A 238 25.32 -30.18 19.13
N ALA A 239 24.98 -31.48 19.22
CA ALA A 239 25.41 -32.48 18.26
C ALA A 239 24.81 -32.26 16.85
N ALA A 240 23.59 -31.73 16.75
CA ALA A 240 22.97 -31.36 15.48
C ALA A 240 23.68 -30.14 14.85
N ILE A 241 23.98 -29.11 15.65
CA ILE A 241 24.77 -27.94 15.22
C ILE A 241 26.13 -28.39 14.68
N ALA A 242 26.85 -29.23 15.44
CA ALA A 242 28.15 -29.74 15.00
C ALA A 242 28.05 -30.56 13.70
N SER A 243 27.01 -31.40 13.56
CA SER A 243 26.79 -32.18 12.34
C SER A 243 26.56 -31.28 11.12
N ALA A 244 25.77 -30.21 11.25
CA ALA A 244 25.53 -29.26 10.17
C ALA A 244 26.82 -28.51 9.76
N ILE A 245 27.64 -28.12 10.74
CA ILE A 245 28.96 -27.51 10.48
C ILE A 245 29.89 -28.50 9.77
N ILE A 246 29.93 -29.77 10.19
CA ILE A 246 30.71 -30.81 9.51
C ILE A 246 30.29 -30.95 8.05
N GLU A 247 28.99 -31.05 7.78
CA GLU A 247 28.45 -31.16 6.43
C GLU A 247 28.86 -29.97 5.53
N ARG A 248 28.88 -28.77 6.12
CA ARG A 248 29.22 -27.55 5.40
C ARG A 248 30.72 -27.39 5.15
N PHE A 249 31.57 -27.69 6.15
CA PHE A 249 32.98 -27.31 6.17
C PHE A 249 33.98 -28.47 5.99
N CYS A 250 33.60 -29.74 6.18
CA CYS A 250 34.50 -30.88 5.94
C CYS A 250 34.53 -31.24 4.44
N LYS A 251 34.99 -30.30 3.62
CA LYS A 251 35.15 -30.43 2.17
C LYS A 251 36.63 -30.26 1.80
N ASP A 252 36.96 -30.54 0.54
CA ASP A 252 38.32 -30.30 0.04
C ASP A 252 38.72 -28.83 0.24
N ALA A 253 39.99 -28.58 0.57
CA ALA A 253 40.49 -27.23 0.87
C ALA A 253 40.20 -26.25 -0.27
N THR A 254 40.33 -26.69 -1.53
CA THR A 254 40.07 -25.86 -2.71
C THR A 254 38.59 -25.46 -2.84
N ALA A 255 37.67 -26.30 -2.34
CA ALA A 255 36.23 -26.01 -2.35
C ALA A 255 35.84 -24.96 -1.30
N LEU A 256 36.65 -24.78 -0.25
CA LEU A 256 36.40 -23.81 0.83
C LEU A 256 37.08 -22.46 0.57
N ASP A 257 38.02 -22.39 -0.37
CA ASP A 257 38.74 -21.15 -0.69
C ASP A 257 37.81 -20.01 -1.11
N SER A 258 36.73 -20.32 -1.85
CA SER A 258 35.73 -19.33 -2.28
C SER A 258 34.96 -18.75 -1.10
N MET A 259 34.52 -19.59 -0.17
CA MET A 259 33.85 -19.17 1.07
C MET A 259 34.79 -18.35 1.95
N ARG A 260 36.04 -18.81 2.11
CA ARG A 260 37.06 -18.07 2.88
C ARG A 260 37.32 -16.69 2.28
N ASN A 261 37.45 -16.59 0.97
CA ASN A 261 37.66 -15.31 0.28
C ASN A 261 36.45 -14.38 0.41
N ALA A 262 35.23 -14.91 0.34
CA ALA A 262 34.01 -14.12 0.55
C ALA A 262 33.97 -13.50 1.96
N HIS A 263 34.33 -14.25 3.00
CA HIS A 263 34.38 -13.71 4.36
C HIS A 263 35.56 -12.76 4.60
N LYS A 264 36.68 -12.92 3.90
CA LYS A 264 37.75 -11.89 3.91
C LYS A 264 37.25 -10.58 3.30
N ILE A 265 36.55 -10.64 2.16
CA ILE A 265 35.92 -9.47 1.55
C ILE A 265 34.91 -8.83 2.50
N ARG A 266 34.10 -9.65 3.20
CA ARG A 266 33.15 -9.15 4.20
C ARG A 266 33.84 -8.40 5.34
N LEU A 267 34.97 -8.91 5.85
CA LEU A 267 35.75 -8.23 6.89
C LEU A 267 36.26 -6.86 6.42
N GLU A 268 36.77 -6.78 5.20
CA GLU A 268 37.23 -5.50 4.59
C GLU A 268 36.10 -4.46 4.50
N LEU A 269 34.88 -4.89 4.19
CA LEU A 269 33.72 -3.98 4.12
C LEU A 269 33.22 -3.58 5.51
N LEU A 270 33.27 -4.49 6.49
CA LEU A 270 32.89 -4.20 7.87
C LEU A 270 33.84 -3.18 8.51
N GLU A 271 35.15 -3.29 8.24
CA GLU A 271 36.15 -2.34 8.73
C GLU A 271 35.85 -0.92 8.27
N VAL A 272 35.46 -0.73 7.01
CA VAL A 272 35.05 0.59 6.48
C VAL A 272 33.84 1.15 7.22
N ILE A 273 32.85 0.31 7.57
CA ILE A 273 31.69 0.78 8.33
C ILE A 273 32.13 1.15 9.76
N GLU A 274 32.95 0.31 10.41
CA GLU A 274 33.40 0.53 11.79
C GLU A 274 34.22 1.83 11.93
N GLU A 275 35.14 2.10 11.00
CA GLU A 275 35.95 3.33 10.98
C GLU A 275 35.10 4.60 10.78
N ASN A 276 33.95 4.48 10.14
CA ASN A 276 33.11 5.60 9.73
C ASN A 276 31.75 5.65 10.44
N TYR A 277 31.52 4.80 11.44
CA TYR A 277 30.19 4.55 12.00
C TYR A 277 29.54 5.82 12.57
N ASP A 278 30.30 6.57 13.35
CA ASP A 278 29.86 7.80 14.03
C ASP A 278 29.96 9.05 13.12
N ILE A 279 30.50 8.92 11.90
CA ILE A 279 30.70 10.04 10.99
C ILE A 279 29.38 10.34 10.27
N PRO A 280 28.84 11.58 10.37
CA PRO A 280 27.65 11.96 9.64
C PRO A 280 27.78 11.67 8.14
N THR A 281 26.78 10.98 7.59
CA THR A 281 26.81 10.44 6.23
C THR A 281 25.44 10.56 5.58
N THR A 282 25.41 10.31 4.27
CA THR A 282 24.20 10.05 3.48
C THR A 282 24.25 8.62 2.94
N ILE A 283 23.15 8.14 2.34
CA ILE A 283 23.13 6.86 1.61
C ILE A 283 24.14 6.87 0.46
N ASP A 284 24.28 7.99 -0.25
CA ASP A 284 25.20 8.12 -1.37
C ASP A 284 26.67 8.10 -0.91
N ASP A 285 27.00 8.78 0.20
CA ASP A 285 28.35 8.77 0.77
C ASP A 285 28.71 7.39 1.33
N PHE A 286 27.76 6.72 2.00
CA PHE A 286 27.92 5.34 2.48
C PHE A 286 28.24 4.39 1.32
N GLU A 287 27.44 4.47 0.25
CA GLU A 287 27.63 3.66 -0.95
C GLU A 287 29.00 3.92 -1.60
N LYS A 288 29.41 5.19 -1.70
CA LYS A 288 30.68 5.58 -2.30
C LYS A 288 31.88 5.07 -1.49
N ARG A 289 31.88 5.22 -0.16
CA ARG A 289 32.98 4.76 0.71
C ARG A 289 33.18 3.25 0.61
N LEU A 290 32.10 2.46 0.61
CA LEU A 290 32.18 1.02 0.40
C LEU A 290 32.62 0.67 -1.03
N GLY A 291 32.12 1.41 -2.02
CA GLY A 291 32.53 1.28 -3.41
C GLY A 291 34.04 1.43 -3.59
N GLU A 292 34.65 2.44 -2.97
CA GLU A 292 36.10 2.68 -3.01
C GLU A 292 36.91 1.50 -2.47
N ARG A 293 36.44 0.84 -1.39
CA ARG A 293 37.11 -0.36 -0.84
C ARG A 293 37.02 -1.58 -1.77
N ILE A 294 36.01 -1.66 -2.63
CA ILE A 294 35.84 -2.77 -3.58
C ILE A 294 36.91 -2.76 -4.68
N VAL A 295 37.33 -1.56 -5.08
CA VAL A 295 38.15 -1.33 -6.27
C VAL A 295 39.56 -1.95 -6.15
N ASP A 296 40.19 -1.86 -4.97
CA ASP A 296 41.58 -2.29 -4.80
C ASP A 296 41.76 -3.53 -3.90
N PRO A 297 41.42 -3.49 -2.59
CA PRO A 297 41.55 -4.65 -1.69
C PRO A 297 40.75 -5.87 -2.15
N ILE A 298 39.47 -5.67 -2.47
CA ILE A 298 38.54 -6.75 -2.80
C ILE A 298 38.86 -7.30 -4.19
N ALA A 299 39.13 -6.43 -5.17
CA ALA A 299 39.60 -6.87 -6.47
C ALA A 299 40.91 -7.66 -6.37
N SER A 300 41.80 -7.32 -5.43
CA SER A 300 43.04 -8.08 -5.19
C SER A 300 42.78 -9.46 -4.57
N ILE A 301 41.80 -9.58 -3.68
CA ILE A 301 41.35 -10.89 -3.16
C ILE A 301 40.77 -11.75 -4.29
N LEU A 302 39.94 -11.19 -5.17
CA LEU A 302 39.40 -11.90 -6.33
C LEU A 302 40.50 -12.30 -7.34
N ALA A 303 41.50 -11.43 -7.54
CA ALA A 303 42.65 -11.70 -8.41
C ALA A 303 43.50 -12.89 -7.96
N SER A 304 43.53 -13.16 -6.65
CA SER A 304 44.40 -14.20 -6.07
C SER A 304 44.08 -15.61 -6.57
N ASN A 305 42.83 -15.87 -6.99
CA ASN A 305 42.44 -17.14 -7.58
C ASN A 305 41.33 -16.93 -8.64
N PRO A 306 41.70 -16.77 -9.92
CA PRO A 306 40.75 -16.48 -11.00
C PRO A 306 39.70 -17.57 -11.24
N LEU A 307 40.01 -18.82 -10.89
CA LEU A 307 39.12 -19.97 -11.15
C LEU A 307 37.87 -19.97 -10.26
N ILE A 308 37.92 -19.31 -9.11
CA ILE A 308 36.85 -19.33 -8.10
C ILE A 308 36.14 -17.96 -7.94
N ILE A 309 36.35 -17.02 -8.87
CA ILE A 309 35.74 -15.67 -8.80
C ILE A 309 34.21 -15.79 -8.66
N ILE A 310 33.59 -16.61 -9.51
CA ILE A 310 32.13 -16.79 -9.50
C ILE A 310 31.66 -17.42 -8.19
N ASP A 311 32.36 -18.46 -7.70
CA ASP A 311 31.98 -19.11 -6.45
C ASP A 311 32.16 -18.16 -5.25
N THR A 312 33.19 -17.29 -5.28
CA THR A 312 33.42 -16.29 -4.24
C THR A 312 32.29 -15.25 -4.22
N LEU A 313 31.91 -14.72 -5.39
CA LEU A 313 30.79 -13.79 -5.52
C LEU A 313 29.45 -14.44 -5.16
N SER A 314 29.27 -15.72 -5.49
CA SER A 314 28.10 -16.52 -5.12
C SER A 314 27.93 -16.62 -3.60
N HIS A 315 29.01 -16.92 -2.86
CA HIS A 315 28.98 -16.95 -1.40
C HIS A 315 28.77 -15.55 -0.80
N LEU A 316 29.43 -14.52 -1.35
CA LEU A 316 29.33 -13.14 -0.86
C LEU A 316 27.93 -12.56 -1.03
N CYS A 317 27.28 -12.82 -2.17
CA CYS A 317 25.95 -12.27 -2.49
C CYS A 317 24.81 -13.24 -2.18
N HIS A 318 25.11 -14.45 -1.72
CA HIS A 318 24.16 -15.55 -1.50
C HIS A 318 23.29 -15.90 -2.74
N ILE A 319 23.87 -15.79 -3.94
CA ILE A 319 23.22 -16.12 -5.22
C ILE A 319 23.71 -17.48 -5.70
N ASN A 320 22.83 -18.32 -6.28
CA ASN A 320 23.25 -19.59 -6.86
C ASN A 320 24.28 -19.38 -8.00
N VAL A 321 25.33 -20.19 -8.04
CA VAL A 321 26.41 -20.12 -9.03
C VAL A 321 25.90 -20.14 -10.48
N ASP A 322 24.91 -20.97 -10.79
CA ASP A 322 24.37 -21.10 -12.14
C ASP A 322 23.55 -19.87 -12.55
N ASP A 323 22.77 -19.32 -11.62
CA ASP A 323 22.04 -18.07 -11.82
C ASP A 323 23.00 -16.90 -12.03
N LEU A 324 24.07 -16.84 -11.24
CA LEU A 324 25.12 -15.82 -11.36
C LEU A 324 25.80 -15.87 -12.73
N LYS A 325 26.21 -17.05 -13.19
CA LYS A 325 26.77 -17.25 -14.55
C LYS A 325 25.79 -16.81 -15.63
N ALA A 326 24.51 -17.16 -15.49
CA ALA A 326 23.48 -16.78 -16.46
C ALA A 326 23.24 -15.26 -16.50
N GLN A 327 23.27 -14.59 -15.34
CA GLN A 327 23.10 -13.14 -15.24
C GLN A 327 24.27 -12.37 -15.86
N LEU A 328 25.51 -12.78 -15.56
CA LEU A 328 26.72 -12.16 -16.11
C LEU A 328 26.81 -12.32 -17.63
N ARG A 329 26.57 -13.52 -18.18
CA ARG A 329 26.55 -13.76 -19.63
C ARG A 329 25.51 -12.90 -20.36
N ARG A 330 24.30 -12.77 -19.79
CA ARG A 330 23.24 -11.90 -20.34
C ARG A 330 23.66 -10.42 -20.38
N LYS A 331 24.62 -10.03 -19.54
CA LYS A 331 25.17 -8.67 -19.45
C LYS A 331 26.52 -8.53 -20.16
N GLY A 332 26.93 -9.53 -20.95
CA GLY A 332 28.13 -9.45 -21.78
C GLY A 332 29.43 -9.88 -21.12
N ILE A 333 29.39 -10.42 -19.89
CA ILE A 333 30.57 -10.96 -19.20
C ILE A 333 30.58 -12.48 -19.37
N ASP A 334 31.38 -12.95 -20.33
CA ASP A 334 31.59 -14.38 -20.59
C ASP A 334 32.80 -14.94 -19.82
N ASP A 335 33.83 -14.11 -19.59
CA ASP A 335 35.00 -14.44 -18.79
C ASP A 335 34.98 -13.72 -17.42
N PRO A 336 34.91 -14.45 -16.29
CA PRO A 336 34.93 -13.87 -14.96
C PRO A 336 36.21 -13.08 -14.63
N THR A 337 37.33 -13.31 -15.31
CA THR A 337 38.58 -12.60 -15.04
C THR A 337 38.47 -11.10 -15.34
N VAL A 338 37.60 -10.72 -16.29
CA VAL A 338 37.28 -9.32 -16.65
C VAL A 338 36.73 -8.54 -15.45
N ILE A 339 36.06 -9.21 -14.50
CA ILE A 339 35.56 -8.56 -13.29
C ILE A 339 36.71 -7.98 -12.46
N THR A 340 37.80 -8.73 -12.34
CA THR A 340 38.94 -8.32 -11.51
C THR A 340 39.69 -7.14 -12.13
N SER A 341 40.01 -7.23 -13.43
CA SER A 341 40.70 -6.15 -14.13
C SER A 341 39.83 -4.90 -14.27
N GLY A 342 38.53 -5.09 -14.51
CA GLY A 342 37.56 -4.00 -14.59
C GLY A 342 37.37 -3.30 -13.25
N LEU A 343 37.27 -4.02 -12.12
CA LEU A 343 37.15 -3.37 -10.82
C LEU A 343 38.37 -2.49 -10.54
N LYS A 344 39.58 -2.97 -10.84
CA LYS A 344 40.83 -2.20 -10.69
C LYS A 344 40.97 -1.02 -11.65
N SER A 345 40.25 -1.01 -12.77
CA SER A 345 40.29 0.14 -13.69
C SER A 345 39.40 1.29 -13.24
N LEU A 346 38.42 1.03 -12.37
CA LEU A 346 37.55 2.06 -11.78
C LEU A 346 38.31 3.07 -10.90
N THR A 347 39.49 2.72 -10.38
CA THR A 347 40.36 3.62 -9.58
C THR A 347 41.03 4.71 -10.40
N SER A 348 41.12 4.56 -11.73
CA SER A 348 42.03 5.36 -12.57
C SER A 348 41.49 6.75 -12.92
N VAL A 349 41.25 7.58 -11.90
CA VAL A 349 41.36 9.04 -12.05
C VAL A 349 42.78 9.43 -11.66
N VAL A 350 43.62 9.61 -12.69
CA VAL A 350 44.85 10.43 -12.72
C VAL A 350 45.88 10.11 -11.62
N GLU A 351 46.76 9.14 -11.87
CA GLU A 351 48.22 9.27 -11.70
C GLU A 351 48.90 7.95 -12.16
N ASP A 352 49.70 8.05 -13.22
CA ASP A 352 50.66 7.07 -13.72
C ASP A 352 50.21 5.61 -13.96
N SER A 353 49.60 5.37 -15.12
CA SER A 353 49.69 4.08 -15.83
C SER A 353 50.00 4.29 -17.32
N PRO A 354 50.73 3.36 -17.99
CA PRO A 354 51.60 3.68 -19.12
C PRO A 354 50.84 3.92 -20.43
N SER A 355 51.06 5.09 -21.03
CA SER A 355 50.96 5.40 -22.47
C SER A 355 49.87 4.70 -23.29
N GLY A 356 48.61 4.77 -22.85
CA GLY A 356 47.43 4.52 -23.70
C GLY A 356 46.58 5.77 -23.77
N PRO A 357 46.00 6.14 -24.94
CA PRO A 357 45.10 7.27 -25.03
C PRO A 357 43.82 6.98 -24.24
N GLN A 358 43.52 7.81 -23.25
CA GLN A 358 42.22 7.83 -22.57
C GLN A 358 41.20 8.45 -23.52
N VAL A 359 40.30 7.63 -24.07
CA VAL A 359 39.20 8.09 -24.93
C VAL A 359 37.97 8.29 -24.06
N GLY A 360 37.37 9.49 -24.07
CA GLY A 360 36.19 9.80 -23.26
C GLY A 360 34.95 9.00 -23.67
N LYS A 361 33.93 8.88 -22.78
CA LYS A 361 32.67 8.15 -23.07
C LYS A 361 31.97 8.65 -24.33
N ASP A 362 31.92 9.96 -24.51
CA ASP A 362 31.32 10.60 -25.69
C ASP A 362 32.14 10.37 -26.96
N GLU A 363 33.47 10.28 -26.82
CA GLU A 363 34.38 9.96 -27.92
C GLU A 363 34.25 8.49 -28.33
N MET A 364 34.18 7.55 -27.38
CA MET A 364 33.91 6.13 -27.64
C MET A 364 32.57 5.92 -28.34
N GLU A 365 31.52 6.63 -27.95
CA GLU A 365 30.22 6.58 -28.62
C GLU A 365 30.27 7.16 -30.04
N MET A 366 31.03 8.24 -30.24
CA MET A 366 31.27 8.81 -31.56
C MET A 366 32.04 7.85 -32.48
N LEU A 367 33.07 7.18 -31.97
CA LEU A 367 33.84 6.17 -32.69
C LEU A 367 32.97 4.94 -33.02
N GLU A 368 32.15 4.46 -32.09
CA GLU A 368 31.19 3.37 -32.29
C GLU A 368 30.19 3.71 -33.42
N ARG A 369 29.57 4.89 -33.37
CA ARG A 369 28.62 5.35 -34.40
C ARG A 369 29.29 5.48 -35.77
N SER A 370 30.53 5.96 -35.80
CA SER A 370 31.32 6.11 -37.02
C SER A 370 31.62 4.76 -37.66
N LEU A 371 32.08 3.78 -36.87
CA LEU A 371 32.33 2.42 -37.35
C LEU A 371 31.06 1.68 -37.77
N LYS A 372 29.96 1.78 -37.01
CA LYS A 372 28.66 1.20 -37.42
C LYS A 372 28.16 1.75 -38.74
N THR A 373 28.40 3.03 -38.99
CA THR A 373 28.01 3.68 -40.24
C THR A 373 28.81 3.11 -41.41
N LEU A 374 30.13 2.93 -41.26
CA LEU A 374 30.98 2.26 -42.25
C LEU A 374 30.59 0.81 -42.47
N GLU A 375 30.42 0.02 -41.41
CA GLU A 375 30.03 -1.40 -41.50
C GLU A 375 28.66 -1.55 -42.19
N LYS A 376 27.74 -0.62 -41.98
CA LYS A 376 26.44 -0.61 -42.68
C LYS A 376 26.61 -0.33 -44.17
N ILE A 377 27.49 0.60 -44.55
CA ILE A 377 27.82 0.90 -45.95
C ILE A 377 28.47 -0.32 -46.60
N GLU A 378 29.46 -0.95 -45.94
CA GLU A 378 30.14 -2.18 -46.40
C GLU A 378 29.14 -3.31 -46.61
N ASN A 379 28.31 -3.61 -45.60
CA ASN A 379 27.34 -4.69 -45.69
C ASN A 379 26.29 -4.46 -46.78
N THR A 380 25.88 -3.21 -46.99
CA THR A 380 24.92 -2.83 -48.04
C THR A 380 25.58 -2.89 -49.42
N LEU A 381 26.85 -2.50 -49.54
CA LEU A 381 27.62 -2.63 -50.76
C LEU A 381 27.81 -4.10 -51.14
N GLU A 382 28.29 -4.93 -50.21
CA GLU A 382 28.65 -6.33 -50.47
C GLU A 382 27.45 -7.24 -50.71
N ARG A 383 26.37 -7.09 -49.93
CA ARG A 383 25.23 -8.02 -50.00
C ARG A 383 24.17 -7.55 -51.00
N PRO A 384 23.35 -6.51 -50.74
CA PRO A 384 22.25 -6.16 -51.62
C PRO A 384 22.69 -5.47 -52.92
N VAL A 385 23.72 -4.63 -52.93
CA VAL A 385 24.14 -3.90 -54.14
C VAL A 385 24.94 -4.81 -55.09
N LYS A 386 26.08 -5.36 -54.64
CA LYS A 386 26.85 -6.30 -55.46
C LYS A 386 26.05 -7.56 -55.79
N GLY A 387 25.25 -8.09 -54.86
CA GLY A 387 24.36 -9.23 -55.13
C GLY A 387 23.35 -8.96 -56.24
N LEU A 388 22.70 -7.79 -56.23
CA LEU A 388 21.78 -7.39 -57.29
C LEU A 388 22.50 -7.20 -58.64
N LEU A 389 23.66 -6.55 -58.64
CA LEU A 389 24.44 -6.32 -59.85
C LEU A 389 24.98 -7.63 -60.45
N ARG A 390 25.40 -8.58 -59.61
CA ARG A 390 25.72 -9.96 -60.03
C ARG A 390 24.51 -10.63 -60.67
N SER A 391 23.32 -10.49 -60.08
CA SER A 391 22.08 -11.05 -60.66
C SER A 391 21.67 -10.40 -61.98
N LYS A 392 22.10 -9.16 -62.24
CA LYS A 392 21.92 -8.44 -63.51
C LYS A 392 22.97 -8.78 -64.57
N GLY A 393 23.91 -9.68 -64.29
CA GLY A 393 24.89 -10.21 -65.25
C GLY A 393 26.25 -9.49 -65.28
N LEU A 394 26.54 -8.61 -64.33
CA LEU A 394 27.88 -8.01 -64.18
C LEU A 394 28.90 -9.05 -63.69
N ARG A 395 30.13 -8.98 -64.23
CA ARG A 395 31.20 -9.93 -63.91
C ARG A 395 31.62 -9.79 -62.45
N THR A 396 31.61 -10.91 -61.74
CA THR A 396 32.01 -10.99 -60.32
C THR A 396 33.41 -10.40 -60.08
N SER A 397 34.35 -10.66 -61.00
CA SER A 397 35.72 -10.15 -60.94
C SER A 397 35.87 -8.63 -61.08
N GLU A 398 34.86 -7.93 -61.62
CA GLU A 398 34.84 -6.47 -61.72
C GLU A 398 34.15 -5.85 -60.50
N LEU A 399 33.09 -6.48 -59.99
CA LEU A 399 32.40 -6.05 -58.76
C LEU A 399 33.24 -6.26 -57.50
N ASP A 400 34.07 -7.30 -57.46
CA ASP A 400 34.94 -7.59 -56.31
C ASP A 400 36.08 -6.56 -56.15
N LYS A 401 36.42 -5.83 -57.23
CA LYS A 401 37.39 -4.73 -57.19
C LYS A 401 36.82 -3.44 -56.59
N ILE A 402 35.50 -3.36 -56.40
CA ILE A 402 34.83 -2.17 -55.91
C ILE A 402 34.67 -2.28 -54.39
N THR A 403 35.47 -1.51 -53.66
CA THR A 403 35.43 -1.40 -52.20
C THR A 403 34.76 -0.09 -51.77
N VAL A 404 34.64 0.13 -50.46
CA VAL A 404 34.14 1.40 -49.89
C VAL A 404 35.00 2.59 -50.32
N ASP A 405 36.27 2.37 -50.66
CA ASP A 405 37.20 3.39 -51.16
C ASP A 405 36.67 4.13 -52.39
N LEU A 406 35.76 3.51 -53.15
CA LEU A 406 35.04 4.15 -54.25
C LEU A 406 34.34 5.44 -53.80
N LEU A 407 33.74 5.42 -52.61
CA LEU A 407 32.93 6.50 -52.07
C LEU A 407 33.79 7.70 -51.59
N MET A 408 35.12 7.55 -51.55
CA MET A 408 36.06 8.63 -51.24
C MET A 408 36.42 9.47 -52.48
N LYS A 409 36.15 8.98 -53.69
CA LYS A 409 36.41 9.69 -54.94
C LYS A 409 35.31 10.74 -55.20
N ASP A 410 35.68 11.81 -55.90
CA ASP A 410 34.68 12.79 -56.35
C ASP A 410 33.75 12.14 -57.38
N ARG A 411 32.44 12.41 -57.27
CA ARG A 411 31.39 11.82 -58.10
C ARG A 411 31.61 12.07 -59.60
N THR A 412 32.28 13.16 -59.93
CA THR A 412 32.64 13.55 -61.31
C THR A 412 33.72 12.68 -61.94
N THR A 413 34.45 11.91 -61.12
CA THR A 413 35.61 11.09 -61.54
C THR A 413 35.29 9.60 -61.68
N LEU A 414 34.07 9.17 -61.31
CA LEU A 414 33.62 7.78 -61.37
C LEU A 414 33.21 7.40 -62.79
N VAL A 415 33.61 6.22 -63.27
CA VAL A 415 33.35 5.78 -64.66
C VAL A 415 32.79 4.35 -64.71
N GLY A 416 31.80 4.14 -65.57
CA GLY A 416 31.28 2.80 -65.88
C GLY A 416 30.58 2.13 -64.70
N ILE A 417 31.07 0.94 -64.32
CA ILE A 417 30.48 0.09 -63.26
C ILE A 417 30.45 0.81 -61.89
N GLU A 418 31.41 1.72 -61.66
CA GLU A 418 31.47 2.54 -60.44
C GLU A 418 30.23 3.44 -60.26
N LEU A 419 29.72 4.04 -61.34
CA LEU A 419 28.50 4.87 -61.31
C LEU A 419 27.24 4.03 -61.08
N GLU A 420 27.21 2.82 -61.66
CA GLU A 420 26.09 1.90 -61.51
C GLU A 420 25.99 1.36 -60.07
N VAL A 421 27.14 1.04 -59.46
CA VAL A 421 27.23 0.68 -58.04
C VAL A 421 26.79 1.83 -57.14
N LEU A 422 27.26 3.06 -57.38
CA LEU A 422 26.88 4.21 -56.58
C LEU A 422 25.37 4.51 -56.68
N SER A 423 24.81 4.46 -57.89
CA SER A 423 23.37 4.68 -58.14
C SER A 423 22.50 3.64 -57.42
N GLU A 424 22.90 2.36 -57.45
CA GLU A 424 22.16 1.30 -56.74
C GLU A 424 22.34 1.38 -55.22
N LEU A 425 23.50 1.84 -54.74
CA LEU A 425 23.73 2.10 -53.31
C LEU A 425 22.86 3.28 -52.81
N GLU A 426 22.77 4.38 -53.57
CA GLU A 426 21.93 5.54 -53.24
C GLU A 426 20.42 5.21 -53.19
N LYS A 427 19.96 4.24 -53.99
CA LYS A 427 18.57 3.74 -53.91
C LYS A 427 18.29 2.94 -52.64
N LYS A 428 19.32 2.37 -52.00
CA LYS A 428 19.18 1.46 -50.85
C LYS A 428 19.53 2.14 -49.53
N MET A 429 20.38 3.17 -49.54
CA MET A 429 20.73 3.94 -48.37
C MET A 429 21.16 5.37 -48.71
N ARG A 430 21.05 6.27 -47.74
CA ARG A 430 21.65 7.60 -47.86
C ARG A 430 23.18 7.47 -47.79
N VAL A 431 23.84 7.74 -48.90
CA VAL A 431 25.31 7.69 -49.01
C VAL A 431 25.90 9.01 -48.47
N PRO A 432 26.82 8.98 -47.49
CA PRO A 432 27.50 10.18 -47.01
C PRO A 432 28.31 10.88 -48.11
N PRO A 433 28.60 12.20 -47.99
CA PRO A 433 29.48 12.88 -48.93
C PRO A 433 30.92 12.34 -48.86
N PRO A 434 31.73 12.45 -49.94
CA PRO A 434 33.07 11.86 -50.00
C PRO A 434 34.01 12.31 -48.88
N GLU A 435 33.91 13.57 -48.43
CA GLU A 435 34.71 14.10 -47.31
C GLU A 435 34.37 13.40 -45.99
N GLU A 436 33.10 13.09 -45.76
CA GLU A 436 32.66 12.37 -44.56
C GLU A 436 33.10 10.89 -44.62
N VAL A 437 33.08 10.25 -45.80
CA VAL A 437 33.59 8.88 -45.95
C VAL A 437 35.10 8.83 -45.72
N LYS A 438 35.86 9.82 -46.20
CA LYS A 438 37.30 9.95 -45.90
C LYS A 438 37.54 10.05 -44.40
N ARG A 439 36.81 10.94 -43.70
CA ARG A 439 36.88 11.08 -42.25
C ARG A 439 36.57 9.78 -41.52
N LEU A 440 35.53 9.05 -41.94
CA LEU A 440 35.17 7.76 -41.34
C LEU A 440 36.27 6.70 -41.55
N MET A 441 36.87 6.64 -42.74
CA MET A 441 37.97 5.73 -43.06
C MET A 441 39.24 6.08 -42.27
N GLU A 442 39.56 7.36 -42.12
CA GLU A 442 40.66 7.84 -41.26
C GLU A 442 40.43 7.43 -39.80
N ILE A 443 39.20 7.57 -39.28
CA ILE A 443 38.83 7.09 -37.95
C ILE A 443 39.04 5.57 -37.82
N ARG A 444 38.63 4.78 -38.83
CA ARG A 444 38.85 3.33 -38.84
C ARG A 444 40.33 2.96 -38.84
N ASP A 445 41.13 3.66 -39.64
CA ASP A 445 42.56 3.42 -39.74
C ASP A 445 43.28 3.83 -38.45
N GLN A 446 42.89 4.93 -37.82
CA GLN A 446 43.35 5.33 -36.49
C GLN A 446 43.03 4.30 -35.42
N ILE A 447 41.87 3.65 -35.48
CA ILE A 447 41.49 2.58 -34.54
C ILE A 447 42.31 1.31 -34.81
N LYS A 448 42.50 0.93 -36.08
CA LYS A 448 43.23 -0.29 -36.47
C LYS A 448 44.75 -0.19 -36.27
N THR A 449 45.32 1.01 -36.38
CA THR A 449 46.77 1.25 -36.30
C THR A 449 47.20 1.97 -35.02
N GLY A 450 46.26 2.57 -34.29
CA GLY A 450 46.51 3.28 -33.05
C GLY A 450 46.41 2.39 -31.82
N ALA A 451 46.65 2.99 -30.65
CA ALA A 451 46.73 2.29 -29.36
C ALA A 451 45.44 1.59 -28.88
N LEU A 452 44.30 1.81 -29.56
CA LEU A 452 43.06 1.07 -29.32
C LEU A 452 43.14 -0.37 -29.88
N SER A 453 43.95 -0.60 -30.93
CA SER A 453 44.20 -1.95 -31.45
C SER A 453 45.02 -2.80 -30.47
N SER A 454 45.91 -2.18 -29.68
CA SER A 454 46.63 -2.86 -28.59
C SER A 454 45.76 -3.25 -27.41
N LEU A 455 44.57 -2.65 -27.29
CA LEU A 455 43.53 -3.03 -26.32
C LEU A 455 42.57 -4.11 -26.88
N GLY A 456 42.83 -4.63 -28.09
CA GLY A 456 41.99 -5.67 -28.71
C GLY A 456 40.72 -5.16 -29.38
N ILE A 457 40.53 -3.83 -29.46
CA ILE A 457 39.33 -3.20 -30.02
C ILE A 457 39.55 -2.96 -31.52
N SER A 458 38.88 -3.73 -32.37
CA SER A 458 39.10 -3.69 -33.83
C SER A 458 37.83 -3.43 -34.65
N SER A 459 36.65 -3.53 -34.02
CA SER A 459 35.34 -3.42 -34.65
C SER A 459 34.35 -2.61 -33.81
N ALA A 460 33.25 -2.16 -34.42
CA ALA A 460 32.18 -1.47 -33.68
C ALA A 460 31.54 -2.36 -32.60
N LYS A 461 31.58 -3.68 -32.82
CA LYS A 461 31.08 -4.67 -31.87
C LYS A 461 31.95 -4.72 -30.61
N ASP A 462 33.27 -4.62 -30.77
CA ASP A 462 34.22 -4.64 -29.65
C ASP A 462 34.04 -3.39 -28.76
N PHE A 463 33.82 -2.21 -29.37
CA PHE A 463 33.48 -0.99 -28.62
C PHE A 463 32.16 -1.12 -27.85
N SER A 464 31.12 -1.68 -28.50
CA SER A 464 29.84 -1.91 -27.84
C SER A 464 29.98 -2.91 -26.69
N GLN A 465 30.82 -3.93 -26.85
CA GLN A 465 31.08 -4.93 -25.82
C GLN A 465 31.83 -4.32 -24.64
N GLN A 466 32.92 -3.60 -24.88
CA GLN A 466 33.69 -2.96 -23.81
C GLN A 466 32.86 -1.94 -23.02
N ARG A 467 32.04 -1.11 -23.68
CA ARG A 467 31.15 -0.17 -22.96
C ARG A 467 30.15 -0.90 -22.09
N VAL A 468 29.58 -2.00 -22.59
CA VAL A 468 28.64 -2.84 -21.82
C VAL A 468 29.36 -3.50 -20.65
N GLU A 469 30.59 -3.97 -20.84
CA GLU A 469 31.43 -4.52 -19.77
C GLU A 469 31.72 -3.46 -18.70
N GLU A 470 32.21 -2.26 -19.05
CA GLU A 470 32.48 -1.16 -18.11
C GLU A 470 31.23 -0.76 -17.29
N GLU A 471 30.08 -0.60 -17.94
CA GLU A 471 28.81 -0.30 -17.25
C GLU A 471 28.36 -1.45 -16.34
N THR A 472 28.61 -2.69 -16.76
CA THR A 472 28.28 -3.89 -15.98
C THR A 472 29.22 -4.04 -14.78
N ILE A 473 30.51 -3.75 -14.93
CA ILE A 473 31.49 -3.78 -13.84
C ILE A 473 31.17 -2.73 -12.77
N ALA A 474 30.88 -1.49 -13.18
CA ALA A 474 30.43 -0.46 -12.25
C ALA A 474 29.15 -0.91 -11.52
N SER A 475 28.22 -1.55 -12.22
CA SER A 475 27.00 -2.08 -11.61
C SER A 475 27.28 -3.23 -10.63
N ILE A 476 28.25 -4.12 -10.92
CA ILE A 476 28.67 -5.21 -10.04
C ILE A 476 29.29 -4.66 -8.75
N GLN A 477 30.09 -3.60 -8.82
CA GLN A 477 30.61 -2.91 -7.64
C GLN A 477 29.44 -2.48 -6.72
N MET A 478 28.43 -1.82 -7.29
CA MET A 478 27.26 -1.41 -6.52
C MET A 478 26.47 -2.60 -5.97
N ASP A 479 26.31 -3.66 -6.78
CA ASP A 479 25.59 -4.86 -6.36
C ASP A 479 26.26 -5.51 -5.14
N VAL A 480 27.60 -5.58 -5.12
CA VAL A 480 28.36 -6.11 -3.98
C VAL A 480 28.11 -5.28 -2.72
N VAL A 481 28.12 -3.93 -2.81
CA VAL A 481 27.80 -3.05 -1.66
C VAL A 481 26.42 -3.35 -1.09
N TRP A 482 25.39 -3.44 -1.94
CA TRP A 482 24.02 -3.60 -1.47
C TRP A 482 23.68 -5.04 -1.04
N HIS A 483 24.31 -6.05 -1.63
CA HIS A 483 24.23 -7.43 -1.13
C HIS A 483 24.89 -7.55 0.25
N PHE A 484 26.04 -6.92 0.45
CA PHE A 484 26.66 -6.82 1.76
C PHE A 484 25.77 -6.09 2.77
N THR A 485 25.22 -4.94 2.38
CA THR A 485 24.31 -4.14 3.22
C THR A 485 23.08 -4.94 3.64
N THR A 486 22.50 -5.74 2.73
CA THR A 486 21.40 -6.66 3.05
C THR A 486 21.76 -7.59 4.21
N GLY A 487 23.01 -8.06 4.29
CA GLY A 487 23.49 -8.95 5.34
C GLY A 487 23.78 -8.29 6.70
N ILE A 488 23.60 -6.98 6.86
CA ILE A 488 23.76 -6.24 8.13
C ILE A 488 22.48 -5.46 8.52
N LEU A 489 21.35 -5.78 7.89
CA LEU A 489 20.05 -5.16 8.18
C LEU A 489 19.10 -6.13 8.91
N THR A 490 19.60 -7.21 9.51
CA THR A 490 18.77 -8.28 10.08
C THR A 490 17.94 -7.75 11.26
N ASN A 491 18.58 -7.04 12.19
CA ASN A 491 17.87 -6.52 13.36
C ASN A 491 16.93 -5.37 12.99
N LEU A 492 17.31 -4.49 12.05
CA LEU A 492 16.42 -3.46 11.54
C LEU A 492 15.20 -4.06 10.85
N THR A 493 15.39 -5.15 10.09
CA THR A 493 14.30 -5.87 9.43
C THR A 493 13.34 -6.47 10.45
N ARG A 494 13.84 -7.05 11.55
CA ARG A 494 13.00 -7.53 12.66
C ARG A 494 12.17 -6.41 13.30
N VAL A 495 12.75 -5.21 13.47
CA VAL A 495 11.97 -4.04 13.93
C VAL A 495 10.86 -3.72 12.93
N VAL A 496 11.17 -3.59 11.64
CA VAL A 496 10.19 -3.32 10.58
C VAL A 496 9.09 -4.39 10.51
N GLU A 497 9.45 -5.66 10.65
CA GLU A 497 8.52 -6.81 10.70
C GLU A 497 7.52 -6.70 11.84
N SER A 498 7.96 -6.26 13.04
CA SER A 498 7.06 -6.03 14.17
C SER A 498 5.95 -5.04 13.83
N TYR A 499 6.26 -3.94 13.14
CA TYR A 499 5.25 -2.97 12.68
C TYR A 499 4.30 -3.53 11.63
N ILE A 500 4.84 -4.25 10.64
CA ILE A 500 4.03 -4.88 9.58
C ILE A 500 3.07 -5.89 10.21
N ARG A 501 3.58 -6.74 11.12
CA ARG A 501 2.80 -7.74 11.86
C ARG A 501 1.65 -7.10 12.62
N SER A 502 1.94 -6.07 13.42
CA SER A 502 0.94 -5.37 14.20
C SER A 502 -0.11 -4.67 13.33
N LYS A 503 0.29 -4.09 12.20
CA LYS A 503 -0.65 -3.49 11.24
C LYS A 503 -1.61 -4.56 10.68
N GLN A 504 -1.10 -5.69 10.21
CA GLN A 504 -1.94 -6.76 9.67
C GLN A 504 -2.88 -7.33 10.72
N ASP A 505 -2.39 -7.51 11.95
CA ASP A 505 -3.21 -7.97 13.06
C ASP A 505 -4.30 -6.97 13.42
N LEU A 506 -4.01 -5.66 13.46
CA LEU A 506 -5.04 -4.65 13.70
C LEU A 506 -6.16 -4.70 12.63
N LEU A 507 -5.81 -4.93 11.36
CA LEU A 507 -6.80 -5.10 10.29
C LEU A 507 -7.67 -6.35 10.53
N ARG A 508 -7.06 -7.47 10.91
CA ARG A 508 -7.76 -8.73 11.25
C ARG A 508 -8.65 -8.56 12.49
N ILE A 509 -8.14 -7.91 13.53
CA ILE A 509 -8.87 -7.60 14.77
C ILE A 509 -10.09 -6.73 14.45
N LYS A 510 -9.93 -5.64 13.69
CA LYS A 510 -11.05 -4.77 13.29
C LYS A 510 -12.09 -5.50 12.45
N ALA A 511 -11.68 -6.41 11.56
CA ALA A 511 -12.60 -7.28 10.83
C ALA A 511 -13.37 -8.22 11.79
N LEU A 512 -12.70 -8.77 12.81
CA LEU A 512 -13.35 -9.60 13.83
C LEU A 512 -14.32 -8.77 14.69
N LEU A 513 -13.97 -7.55 15.11
CA LEU A 513 -14.83 -6.68 15.92
C LEU A 513 -16.18 -6.40 15.26
N LYS A 514 -16.19 -6.26 13.93
CA LYS A 514 -17.44 -6.16 13.17
C LYS A 514 -18.32 -7.37 13.41
N SER A 515 -17.75 -8.58 13.34
CA SER A 515 -18.47 -9.82 13.63
C SER A 515 -18.88 -9.96 15.11
N ILE A 516 -18.08 -9.41 16.05
CA ILE A 516 -18.37 -9.48 17.48
C ILE A 516 -19.56 -8.58 17.81
N TYR A 517 -19.64 -7.37 17.26
CA TYR A 517 -20.68 -6.43 17.68
C TYR A 517 -21.90 -6.34 16.76
N GLU A 518 -21.95 -7.11 15.66
CA GLU A 518 -23.15 -7.27 14.81
C GLU A 518 -23.89 -8.56 15.18
N ASP A 519 -25.06 -8.44 15.82
CA ASP A 519 -26.06 -9.49 16.06
C ASP A 519 -25.55 -10.79 16.72
N THR A 520 -24.69 -10.69 17.74
CA THR A 520 -24.23 -11.84 18.53
C THR A 520 -24.76 -11.82 19.96
N ASP A 521 -25.01 -13.02 20.51
CA ASP A 521 -25.28 -13.21 21.93
C ASP A 521 -24.08 -12.74 22.78
N THR A 522 -24.35 -12.06 23.88
CA THR A 522 -23.39 -11.63 24.90
C THR A 522 -22.38 -12.72 25.31
N THR A 523 -22.81 -13.96 25.45
CA THR A 523 -21.91 -15.09 25.77
C THR A 523 -20.88 -15.32 24.66
N LEU A 524 -21.30 -15.25 23.39
CA LEU A 524 -20.42 -15.40 22.24
C LEU A 524 -19.50 -14.19 22.05
N GLN A 525 -19.94 -12.99 22.48
CA GLN A 525 -19.08 -11.80 22.49
C GLN A 525 -17.89 -12.00 23.41
N PHE A 526 -18.13 -12.42 24.66
CA PHE A 526 -17.06 -12.67 25.62
C PHE A 526 -16.07 -13.73 25.12
N LEU A 527 -16.56 -14.84 24.56
CA LEU A 527 -15.69 -15.88 23.99
C LEU A 527 -14.84 -15.39 22.82
N ARG A 528 -15.34 -14.43 22.03
CA ARG A 528 -14.58 -13.86 20.91
C ARG A 528 -13.60 -12.78 21.36
N GLU A 529 -13.92 -12.04 22.41
CA GLU A 529 -12.98 -11.11 23.04
C GLU A 529 -11.83 -11.84 23.73
N GLU A 530 -12.09 -13.02 24.31
CA GLU A 530 -11.05 -13.89 24.87
C GLU A 530 -9.99 -14.26 23.82
N ILE A 531 -10.41 -14.58 22.59
CA ILE A 531 -9.48 -14.87 21.48
C ILE A 531 -8.58 -13.68 21.19
N LEU A 532 -9.08 -12.44 21.33
CA LEU A 532 -8.27 -11.24 21.12
C LEU A 532 -7.27 -11.04 22.26
N ILE A 533 -7.62 -11.40 23.49
CA ILE A 533 -6.72 -11.35 24.65
C ILE A 533 -5.61 -12.40 24.49
N ASP A 534 -5.95 -13.62 24.07
CA ASP A 534 -4.97 -14.66 23.73
C ASP A 534 -4.01 -14.19 22.63
N LEU A 535 -4.54 -13.56 21.57
CA LEU A 535 -3.71 -12.96 20.52
C LEU A 535 -2.76 -11.89 21.09
N ALA A 536 -3.24 -11.01 21.96
CA ALA A 536 -2.39 -9.98 22.58
C ALA A 536 -1.26 -10.61 23.42
N SER A 537 -1.55 -11.66 24.19
CA SER A 537 -0.56 -12.42 24.94
C SER A 537 0.50 -13.03 24.02
N MET A 538 0.08 -13.69 22.95
CA MET A 538 0.98 -14.25 21.93
C MET A 538 1.88 -13.18 21.31
N ARG A 539 1.37 -11.97 21.05
CA ARG A 539 2.14 -10.87 20.44
C ARG A 539 3.11 -10.20 21.41
N ILE A 540 2.74 -10.04 22.67
CA ILE A 540 3.66 -9.56 23.72
C ILE A 540 4.83 -10.54 23.86
N TYR A 541 4.54 -11.84 23.89
CA TYR A 541 5.57 -12.86 23.97
C TYR A 541 6.45 -12.92 22.70
N GLU A 542 5.85 -12.78 21.52
CA GLU A 542 6.59 -12.66 20.26
C GLU A 542 7.52 -11.45 20.25
N MET A 543 7.05 -10.27 20.67
CA MET A 543 7.90 -9.09 20.82
C MET A 543 9.07 -9.35 21.78
N LYS A 544 8.84 -10.07 22.87
CA LYS A 544 9.91 -10.44 23.81
C LYS A 544 10.91 -11.44 23.22
N ILE A 545 10.47 -12.34 22.34
CA ILE A 545 11.37 -13.23 21.59
C ILE A 545 12.26 -12.43 20.63
N VAL A 546 11.67 -11.50 19.88
CA VAL A 546 12.38 -10.73 18.86
C VAL A 546 13.29 -9.67 19.48
N HIS A 547 12.88 -9.10 20.60
CA HIS A 547 13.55 -8.02 21.32
C HIS A 547 13.70 -8.37 22.81
N PRO A 548 14.56 -9.36 23.15
CA PRO A 548 14.70 -9.89 24.52
C PRO A 548 15.27 -8.89 25.52
N GLU A 549 15.92 -7.81 25.06
CA GLU A 549 16.40 -6.70 25.87
C GLU A 549 15.27 -5.76 26.36
N LEU A 550 14.14 -5.70 25.66
CA LEU A 550 13.05 -4.80 26.04
C LEU A 550 12.32 -5.27 27.31
N ASP A 551 12.02 -4.33 28.19
CA ASP A 551 11.24 -4.58 29.40
C ASP A 551 9.73 -4.68 29.12
N ALA A 552 8.98 -5.16 30.11
CA ALA A 552 7.53 -5.36 29.95
C ALA A 552 6.83 -4.03 29.68
N SER A 553 7.24 -2.96 30.36
CA SER A 553 6.71 -1.61 30.19
C SER A 553 6.83 -1.13 28.73
N THR A 554 8.00 -1.27 28.11
CA THR A 554 8.22 -0.82 26.72
C THR A 554 7.42 -1.66 25.73
N ILE A 555 7.41 -2.99 25.87
CA ILE A 555 6.62 -3.87 24.98
C ILE A 555 5.12 -3.55 25.09
N CYS A 556 4.63 -3.33 26.30
CA CYS A 556 3.22 -3.01 26.54
C CYS A 556 2.84 -1.62 26.02
N ALA A 557 3.71 -0.62 26.23
CA ALA A 557 3.53 0.70 25.65
C ALA A 557 3.47 0.64 24.13
N TRP A 558 4.37 -0.12 23.50
CA TRP A 558 4.37 -0.34 22.06
C TRP A 558 3.07 -1.02 21.58
N MET A 559 2.65 -2.10 22.24
CA MET A 559 1.44 -2.83 21.87
C MET A 559 0.18 -1.94 22.01
N HIS A 560 0.08 -1.20 23.11
CA HIS A 560 -1.01 -0.24 23.33
C HIS A 560 -1.00 0.90 22.31
N ALA A 561 0.17 1.41 21.95
CA ALA A 561 0.34 2.44 20.93
C ALA A 561 -0.22 2.00 19.57
N ARG A 562 0.09 0.77 19.16
CA ARG A 562 -0.39 0.21 17.88
C ARG A 562 -1.89 -0.04 17.86
N LEU A 563 -2.45 -0.59 18.93
CA LEU A 563 -3.90 -0.79 19.04
C LEU A 563 -4.66 0.55 19.11
N SER A 564 -4.08 1.54 19.79
CA SER A 564 -4.76 2.82 20.06
C SER A 564 -4.51 3.91 19.00
N SER A 565 -3.64 3.68 18.01
CA SER A 565 -3.19 4.70 17.05
C SER A 565 -2.65 5.94 17.77
N LYS A 566 -1.66 5.70 18.64
CA LYS A 566 -0.91 6.72 19.39
C LYS A 566 0.59 6.50 19.17
N ASP A 567 1.39 7.52 19.46
CA ASP A 567 2.82 7.34 19.67
C ASP A 567 3.09 6.59 20.99
N MET A 568 4.25 5.95 21.08
CA MET A 568 4.63 5.08 22.20
C MET A 568 4.76 5.85 23.52
N MET A 569 5.18 7.11 23.50
CA MET A 569 5.30 7.94 24.71
C MET A 569 3.92 8.28 25.28
N ALA A 570 2.98 8.67 24.42
CA ALA A 570 1.59 8.91 24.80
C ALA A 570 0.93 7.62 25.32
N ALA A 571 1.20 6.48 24.68
CA ALA A 571 0.68 5.18 25.11
C ALA A 571 1.23 4.75 26.47
N LYS A 572 2.54 4.91 26.71
CA LYS A 572 3.17 4.63 28.01
C LYS A 572 2.52 5.45 29.12
N LYS A 573 2.41 6.76 28.92
CA LYS A 573 1.77 7.67 29.87
C LYS A 573 0.31 7.28 30.13
N ASP A 574 -0.42 6.85 29.11
CA ASP A 574 -1.80 6.39 29.24
C ASP A 574 -1.89 5.18 30.18
N LEU A 575 -1.03 4.17 29.99
CA LEU A 575 -0.97 2.97 30.85
C LEU A 575 -0.61 3.30 32.31
N GLU A 576 0.33 4.22 32.53
CA GLU A 576 0.78 4.61 33.87
C GLU A 576 -0.28 5.42 34.65
N THR A 577 -1.06 6.26 33.94
CA THR A 577 -1.93 7.26 34.57
C THR A 577 -3.40 6.85 34.66
N THR A 578 -3.85 5.88 33.87
CA THR A 578 -5.26 5.50 33.83
C THR A 578 -5.52 4.15 34.53
N PRO A 579 -6.65 4.00 35.25
CA PRO A 579 -6.97 2.76 35.94
C PRO A 579 -6.99 1.54 35.02
N SER A 580 -6.43 0.44 35.50
CA SER A 580 -6.38 -0.84 34.79
C SER A 580 -7.75 -1.52 34.78
N PRO A 581 -8.23 -2.00 33.62
CA PRO A 581 -9.37 -2.91 33.56
C PRO A 581 -9.25 -4.17 34.46
N VAL A 582 -8.04 -4.61 34.81
CA VAL A 582 -7.83 -5.75 35.71
C VAL A 582 -8.42 -5.48 37.11
N PHE A 583 -8.40 -4.22 37.55
CA PHE A 583 -8.91 -3.81 38.87
C PHE A 583 -10.32 -3.20 38.81
N GLU A 584 -11.01 -3.33 37.67
CA GLU A 584 -12.35 -2.76 37.48
C GLU A 584 -13.32 -3.26 38.56
N GLY A 585 -13.96 -2.32 39.27
CA GLY A 585 -14.88 -2.61 40.38
C GLY A 585 -14.20 -2.93 41.72
N ILE A 586 -12.87 -2.93 41.79
CA ILE A 586 -12.09 -3.18 43.02
C ILE A 586 -11.37 -1.91 43.48
N MET A 587 -10.56 -1.29 42.61
CA MET A 587 -9.83 -0.05 42.93
C MET A 587 -9.37 0.72 41.68
N ASP A 588 -9.27 2.04 41.80
CA ASP A 588 -8.79 2.92 40.74
C ASP A 588 -7.27 3.03 40.76
N LYS A 589 -6.57 1.98 40.31
CA LYS A 589 -5.11 1.95 40.15
C LYS A 589 -4.71 1.47 38.76
N SER A 590 -3.57 1.97 38.26
CA SER A 590 -2.91 1.42 37.08
C SER A 590 -2.26 0.06 37.40
N LEU A 591 -2.00 -0.73 36.36
CA LEU A 591 -1.28 -2.00 36.48
C LEU A 591 0.21 -1.70 36.57
N ASP A 592 0.84 -2.10 37.68
CA ASP A 592 2.30 -2.04 37.81
C ASP A 592 2.93 -3.13 36.94
N MET A 593 3.45 -2.75 35.78
CA MET A 593 4.03 -3.66 34.80
C MET A 593 5.51 -3.96 35.07
N GLU A 594 6.20 -3.18 35.92
CA GLU A 594 7.65 -3.36 36.16
C GLU A 594 7.96 -4.69 36.83
N ASN A 595 7.03 -5.20 37.64
CA ASN A 595 7.19 -6.41 38.45
C ASN A 595 6.50 -7.65 37.85
N LEU A 596 5.95 -7.56 36.63
CA LEU A 596 5.22 -8.64 35.99
C LEU A 596 6.05 -9.34 34.92
N GLU A 597 5.94 -10.67 34.86
CA GLU A 597 6.47 -11.44 33.74
C GLU A 597 5.63 -11.23 32.47
N PHE A 598 6.27 -11.34 31.31
CA PHE A 598 5.70 -11.04 29.99
C PHE A 598 4.56 -11.98 29.56
N ASP A 599 4.52 -13.19 30.13
CA ASP A 599 3.48 -14.20 29.91
C ASP A 599 2.27 -14.00 30.86
N ASN A 600 2.24 -12.91 31.62
CA ASN A 600 1.14 -12.62 32.52
C ASN A 600 -0.12 -12.22 31.74
N TYR A 601 -1.15 -13.05 31.84
CA TYR A 601 -2.47 -12.81 31.22
C TYR A 601 -3.08 -11.44 31.59
N GLY A 602 -2.84 -10.96 32.81
CA GLY A 602 -3.34 -9.66 33.27
C GLY A 602 -2.83 -8.48 32.41
N ILE A 603 -1.61 -8.57 31.88
CA ILE A 603 -1.06 -7.57 30.96
C ILE A 603 -1.85 -7.59 29.64
N ALA A 604 -2.02 -8.77 29.04
CA ALA A 604 -2.74 -8.93 27.79
C ALA A 604 -4.21 -8.48 27.91
N PHE A 605 -4.84 -8.84 29.03
CA PHE A 605 -6.20 -8.42 29.37
C PHE A 605 -6.30 -6.90 29.50
N ASP A 606 -5.39 -6.25 30.24
CA ASP A 606 -5.37 -4.80 30.44
C ASP A 606 -5.34 -4.05 29.10
N ILE A 607 -4.37 -4.37 28.24
CA ILE A 607 -4.15 -3.70 26.97
C ILE A 607 -5.33 -3.93 26.02
N MET A 608 -5.76 -5.19 25.86
CA MET A 608 -6.83 -5.51 24.93
C MET A 608 -8.17 -4.95 25.39
N GLN A 609 -8.49 -4.99 26.69
CA GLN A 609 -9.74 -4.41 27.19
C GLN A 609 -9.78 -2.89 27.05
N ARG A 610 -8.66 -2.18 27.23
CA ARG A 610 -8.59 -0.75 26.93
C ARG A 610 -8.95 -0.45 25.48
N PHE A 611 -8.38 -1.23 24.55
CA PHE A 611 -8.69 -1.12 23.12
C PHE A 611 -10.17 -1.44 22.82
N LEU A 612 -10.71 -2.54 23.35
CA LEU A 612 -12.10 -2.94 23.14
C LEU A 612 -13.08 -1.90 23.70
N LYS A 613 -12.81 -1.33 24.89
CA LYS A 613 -13.63 -0.24 25.45
C LYS A 613 -13.63 0.99 24.54
N LYS A 614 -12.47 1.38 24.01
CA LYS A 614 -12.36 2.49 23.05
C LYS A 614 -13.18 2.22 21.78
N GLU A 615 -13.02 1.05 21.16
CA GLU A 615 -13.74 0.68 19.93
C GLU A 615 -15.26 0.60 20.14
N ARG A 616 -15.72 0.13 21.31
CA ARG A 616 -17.14 0.15 21.68
C ARG A 616 -17.67 1.58 21.79
N LEU A 617 -16.94 2.48 22.44
CA LEU A 617 -17.33 3.89 22.58
C LEU A 617 -17.38 4.58 21.22
N GLU A 618 -16.39 4.34 20.34
CA GLU A 618 -16.39 4.89 18.98
C GLU A 618 -17.56 4.38 18.14
N LYS A 619 -17.91 3.10 18.26
CA LYS A 619 -19.09 2.52 17.59
C LYS A 619 -20.38 3.20 18.07
N LEU A 620 -20.57 3.33 19.38
CA LEU A 620 -21.73 3.99 19.96
C LEU A 620 -21.85 5.45 19.49
N ALA A 621 -20.74 6.19 19.50
CA ALA A 621 -20.73 7.57 19.01
C ALA A 621 -21.12 7.68 17.51
N LYS A 622 -20.66 6.75 16.67
CA LYS A 622 -21.03 6.69 15.25
C LYS A 622 -22.51 6.35 15.05
N GLU A 623 -23.06 5.44 15.85
CA GLU A 623 -24.48 5.07 15.83
C GLU A 623 -25.38 6.21 16.30
N GLU A 624 -25.00 6.90 17.38
CA GLU A 624 -25.67 8.10 17.88
C GLU A 624 -25.68 9.22 16.84
N TYR A 625 -24.52 9.51 16.22
CA TYR A 625 -24.43 10.49 15.15
C TYR A 625 -25.31 10.13 13.95
N ALA A 626 -25.30 8.87 13.52
CA ALA A 626 -26.15 8.39 12.42
C ALA A 626 -27.65 8.51 12.77
N PHE A 627 -28.02 8.27 14.02
CA PHE A 627 -29.39 8.44 14.51
C PHE A 627 -29.79 9.92 14.56
N GLU A 628 -28.92 10.81 15.03
CA GLU A 628 -29.15 12.26 15.00
C GLU A 628 -29.34 12.80 13.59
N VAL A 629 -28.51 12.38 12.64
CA VAL A 629 -28.62 12.78 11.23
C VAL A 629 -29.97 12.33 10.67
N LYS A 630 -30.37 11.08 10.90
CA LYS A 630 -31.70 10.57 10.50
C LYS A 630 -32.84 11.34 11.16
N GLN A 631 -32.72 11.69 12.44
CA GLN A 631 -33.73 12.53 13.11
C GLN A 631 -33.80 13.93 12.52
N LYS A 632 -32.66 14.57 12.22
CA LYS A 632 -32.61 15.90 11.60
C LYS A 632 -33.20 15.88 10.20
N GLU A 633 -32.90 14.85 9.40
CA GLU A 633 -33.52 14.63 8.08
C GLU A 633 -35.02 14.41 8.21
N GLN A 634 -35.48 13.59 9.15
CA GLN A 634 -36.90 13.35 9.38
C GLN A 634 -37.63 14.63 9.81
N LYS A 635 -37.05 15.42 10.73
CA LYS A 635 -37.58 16.73 11.13
C LYS A 635 -37.57 17.75 9.98
N ALA A 636 -36.55 17.72 9.11
CA ALA A 636 -36.50 18.56 7.91
C ALA A 636 -37.57 18.16 6.88
N ILE A 637 -37.84 16.85 6.72
CA ILE A 637 -38.93 16.34 5.88
C ILE A 637 -40.29 16.74 6.47
N ASP A 638 -40.47 16.62 7.79
CA ASP A 638 -41.74 16.93 8.45
C ASP A 638 -42.02 18.45 8.46
N SER A 639 -41.00 19.30 8.70
CA SER A 639 -41.15 20.77 8.57
C SER A 639 -41.42 21.23 7.13
N ARG A 640 -40.85 20.56 6.11
CA ARG A 640 -41.22 20.81 4.70
C ARG A 640 -42.66 20.40 4.39
N ARG A 641 -43.23 19.42 5.10
CA ARG A 641 -44.63 19.00 4.94
C ARG A 641 -45.61 19.96 5.61
N GLU A 642 -45.23 20.60 6.72
CA GLU A 642 -46.05 21.61 7.40
C GLU A 642 -46.35 22.86 6.52
N GLY A 643 -45.52 23.14 5.51
CA GLY A 643 -45.71 24.27 4.58
C GLY A 643 -46.62 24.01 3.38
N ILE A 644 -47.05 22.76 3.10
CA ILE A 644 -47.86 22.42 1.92
C ILE A 644 -49.29 22.09 2.36
N ASP A 645 -50.14 23.12 2.43
CA ASP A 645 -51.58 22.98 2.66
C ASP A 645 -52.31 22.50 1.38
N VAL A 646 -53.22 21.54 1.52
CA VAL A 646 -54.04 21.02 0.42
C VAL A 646 -54.89 22.12 -0.22
N LEU A 647 -55.35 23.11 0.56
CA LEU A 647 -56.12 24.25 0.04
C LEU A 647 -55.21 25.19 -0.77
N MET A 648 -54.00 25.45 -0.30
CA MET A 648 -52.99 26.24 -1.01
C MET A 648 -52.57 25.58 -2.34
N TYR A 649 -52.46 24.25 -2.37
CA TYR A 649 -52.21 23.50 -3.59
C TYR A 649 -53.32 23.73 -4.64
N LEU A 650 -54.59 23.66 -4.22
CA LEU A 650 -55.73 23.92 -5.09
C LEU A 650 -55.72 25.35 -5.63
N HIS A 651 -55.49 26.35 -4.76
CA HIS A 651 -55.40 27.75 -5.14
C HIS A 651 -54.28 28.01 -6.16
N ASN A 652 -53.07 27.53 -5.88
CA ASN A 652 -51.90 27.72 -6.75
C ASN A 652 -52.08 27.06 -8.11
N LYS A 653 -52.64 25.85 -8.14
CA LYS A 653 -52.94 25.17 -9.39
C LYS A 653 -53.97 25.94 -10.22
N SER A 654 -55.08 26.35 -9.60
CA SER A 654 -56.11 27.16 -10.26
C SER A 654 -55.55 28.45 -10.83
N THR A 655 -54.76 29.19 -10.05
CA THR A 655 -54.14 30.46 -10.48
C THR A 655 -53.15 30.26 -11.62
N THR A 656 -52.36 29.19 -11.57
CA THR A 656 -51.41 28.83 -12.65
C THR A 656 -52.15 28.50 -13.93
N VAL A 657 -53.23 27.72 -13.83
CA VAL A 657 -54.08 27.34 -14.97
C VAL A 657 -54.79 28.57 -15.55
N PHE A 658 -55.33 29.46 -14.72
CA PHE A 658 -55.95 30.71 -15.19
C PHE A 658 -54.98 31.59 -15.99
N ARG A 659 -53.71 31.70 -15.56
CA ARG A 659 -52.69 32.46 -16.31
C ARG A 659 -52.36 31.84 -17.67
N ALA A 660 -52.45 30.51 -17.78
CA ALA A 660 -52.12 29.79 -19.00
C ALA A 660 -53.30 29.68 -19.97
N ILE A 661 -54.55 29.69 -19.47
CA ILE A 661 -55.75 29.35 -20.25
C ILE A 661 -55.96 30.23 -21.48
N SER A 662 -55.62 31.52 -21.39
CA SER A 662 -55.75 32.47 -22.51
C SER A 662 -54.75 32.23 -23.64
N ARG A 663 -53.67 31.48 -23.38
CA ARG A 663 -52.60 31.21 -24.36
C ARG A 663 -52.73 29.85 -25.04
N VAL A 664 -53.24 28.84 -24.32
CA VAL A 664 -53.23 27.43 -24.78
C VAL A 664 -54.61 26.77 -24.81
N GLY A 665 -55.67 27.48 -24.40
CA GLY A 665 -57.01 26.90 -24.23
C GLY A 665 -57.08 25.92 -23.05
N THR A 666 -58.13 25.10 -22.99
CA THR A 666 -58.33 24.14 -21.88
C THR A 666 -57.49 22.87 -22.00
N LYS A 667 -57.03 22.52 -23.22
CA LYS A 667 -56.40 21.23 -23.51
C LYS A 667 -55.03 21.14 -22.83
N GLY A 668 -54.87 20.18 -21.93
CA GLY A 668 -53.63 19.96 -21.16
C GLY A 668 -53.56 20.72 -19.83
N LEU A 669 -54.55 21.56 -19.51
CA LEU A 669 -54.69 22.24 -18.21
C LEU A 669 -55.71 21.55 -17.28
N GLU A 670 -56.36 20.50 -17.78
CA GLU A 670 -57.36 19.72 -17.05
C GLU A 670 -56.76 19.01 -15.83
N TRP A 671 -57.63 18.74 -14.86
CA TRP A 671 -57.32 17.90 -13.71
C TRP A 671 -57.05 16.45 -14.16
N THR A 672 -55.86 15.95 -13.86
CA THR A 672 -55.40 14.62 -14.25
C THR A 672 -55.47 13.62 -13.09
N PRO A 673 -55.35 12.31 -13.35
CA PRO A 673 -55.22 11.31 -12.30
C PRO A 673 -54.03 11.55 -11.35
N SER A 674 -52.92 12.10 -11.86
CA SER A 674 -51.76 12.46 -11.02
C SER A 674 -52.11 13.51 -9.98
N ASP A 675 -52.96 14.47 -10.35
CA ASP A 675 -53.42 15.53 -9.45
C ASP A 675 -54.35 14.99 -8.37
N THR A 676 -55.20 14.02 -8.72
CA THR A 676 -56.04 13.31 -7.75
C THR A 676 -55.19 12.61 -6.70
N THR A 677 -54.11 11.93 -7.09
CA THR A 677 -53.20 11.26 -6.15
C THR A 677 -52.47 12.27 -5.25
N LYS A 678 -51.94 13.36 -5.82
CA LYS A 678 -51.27 14.41 -5.05
C LYS A 678 -52.21 15.09 -4.06
N CYS A 679 -53.41 15.45 -4.50
CA CYS A 679 -54.44 16.06 -3.66
C CYS A 679 -54.90 15.11 -2.55
N ALA A 680 -55.06 13.81 -2.84
CA ALA A 680 -55.46 12.82 -1.84
C ALA A 680 -54.42 12.64 -0.73
N ASN A 681 -53.12 12.64 -1.08
CA ASN A 681 -52.04 12.56 -0.09
C ASN A 681 -52.01 13.79 0.82
N LEU A 682 -52.19 14.99 0.26
CA LEU A 682 -52.26 16.23 1.02
C LEU A 682 -53.54 16.30 1.88
N LEU A 683 -54.68 15.82 1.36
CA LEU A 683 -55.94 15.74 2.10
C LEU A 683 -55.83 14.83 3.31
N ALA A 684 -55.16 13.68 3.20
CA ALA A 684 -54.96 12.78 4.32
C ALA A 684 -54.21 13.46 5.48
N TYR A 685 -53.16 14.22 5.14
CA TYR A 685 -52.42 15.03 6.12
C TYR A 685 -53.28 16.15 6.69
N TYR A 686 -54.06 16.84 5.86
CA TYR A 686 -55.01 17.89 6.29
C TYR A 686 -56.03 17.35 7.30
N ILE A 687 -56.60 16.16 7.08
CA ILE A 687 -57.55 15.55 8.04
C ILE A 687 -56.83 15.20 9.34
N LYS A 688 -55.65 14.57 9.26
CA LYS A 688 -54.86 14.16 10.44
C LYS A 688 -54.51 15.34 11.35
N THR A 689 -54.07 16.45 10.76
CA THR A 689 -53.66 17.66 11.50
C THR A 689 -54.83 18.46 12.07
N ASN A 690 -56.01 18.36 11.48
CA ASN A 690 -57.19 19.14 11.88
C ASN A 690 -58.22 18.37 12.73
N ARG A 691 -57.90 17.17 13.23
CA ARG A 691 -58.80 16.42 14.12
C ARG A 691 -59.08 17.19 15.40
N ARG A 692 -60.34 17.13 15.88
CA ARG A 692 -60.80 17.73 17.14
C ARG A 692 -60.66 19.26 17.25
N ARG A 693 -60.32 19.97 16.16
CA ARG A 693 -60.36 21.44 16.16
C ARG A 693 -61.79 21.93 16.42
N PRO A 694 -61.97 23.11 17.06
CA PRO A 694 -63.29 23.68 17.25
C PRO A 694 -63.91 24.05 15.89
N ILE A 695 -65.16 23.66 15.68
CA ILE A 695 -65.92 23.99 14.47
C ILE A 695 -67.36 24.34 14.82
N CYS A 696 -67.94 25.29 14.10
CA CYS A 696 -69.36 25.58 14.18
C CYS A 696 -70.16 24.48 13.45
N SER A 697 -70.96 23.72 14.19
CA SER A 697 -71.80 22.65 13.64
C SER A 697 -72.83 23.14 12.63
N ALA A 698 -73.26 24.41 12.73
CA ALA A 698 -74.28 25.04 11.88
C ALA A 698 -73.75 25.58 10.55
N CYS A 699 -72.49 26.04 10.47
CA CYS A 699 -71.97 26.68 9.23
C CYS A 699 -70.56 26.23 8.82
N GLY A 700 -69.91 25.36 9.59
CA GLY A 700 -68.57 24.84 9.25
C GLY A 700 -67.42 25.82 9.48
N THR A 701 -67.68 27.03 10.00
CA THR A 701 -66.63 28.00 10.35
C THR A 701 -65.75 27.46 11.47
N VAL A 702 -64.43 27.61 11.31
CA VAL A 702 -63.40 27.25 12.30
C VAL A 702 -63.03 28.53 13.05
N PRO A 703 -63.56 28.78 14.27
CA PRO A 703 -63.34 30.02 15.00
C PRO A 703 -61.96 30.04 15.65
N ILE A 704 -61.33 31.21 15.67
CA ILE A 704 -60.06 31.44 16.38
C ILE A 704 -60.31 31.59 17.90
N ASP A 705 -61.41 32.27 18.29
CA ASP A 705 -61.73 32.58 19.71
C ASP A 705 -62.92 31.78 20.27
N SER A 706 -63.13 30.55 19.78
CA SER A 706 -64.24 29.67 20.23
C SER A 706 -65.65 30.30 20.12
N LYS A 707 -65.83 31.27 19.22
CA LYS A 707 -67.12 31.92 18.92
C LYS A 707 -67.29 32.03 17.41
N CYS A 708 -68.44 31.59 16.89
CA CYS A 708 -68.81 31.80 15.50
C CYS A 708 -69.50 33.17 15.34
N ASP A 709 -69.12 33.94 14.34
CA ASP A 709 -69.68 35.28 14.08
C ASP A 709 -71.18 35.25 13.76
N GLN A 710 -71.66 34.17 13.15
CA GLN A 710 -73.07 34.02 12.75
C GLN A 710 -73.94 33.29 13.79
N HIS A 711 -73.35 32.41 14.60
CA HIS A 711 -74.09 31.44 15.43
C HIS A 711 -73.69 31.46 16.92
N GLY A 712 -72.74 32.31 17.31
CA GLY A 712 -72.28 32.41 18.69
C GLY A 712 -71.51 31.18 19.18
N LYS A 713 -71.53 30.92 20.51
CA LYS A 713 -70.79 29.83 21.16
C LYS A 713 -71.56 28.49 21.19
N ASN A 714 -72.89 28.53 21.11
CA ASN A 714 -73.76 27.36 21.35
C ASN A 714 -73.62 26.23 20.30
N PHE A 715 -73.07 26.55 19.12
CA PHE A 715 -72.91 25.61 18.02
C PHE A 715 -71.46 25.14 17.85
N ILE A 716 -70.55 25.45 18.78
CA ILE A 716 -69.15 25.01 18.70
C ILE A 716 -69.02 23.58 19.24
N LYS A 717 -68.44 22.70 18.43
CA LYS A 717 -68.09 21.31 18.80
C LYS A 717 -66.71 20.94 18.28
N GLU A 718 -66.17 19.81 18.72
CA GLU A 718 -64.99 19.21 18.10
C GLU A 718 -65.32 18.68 16.70
N ALA A 719 -64.46 18.98 15.72
CA ALA A 719 -64.60 18.51 14.35
C ALA A 719 -64.35 17.00 14.23
N THR A 720 -65.29 16.30 13.61
CA THR A 720 -65.09 14.91 13.15
C THR A 720 -64.36 14.86 11.81
N ASP A 721 -63.87 13.69 11.41
CA ASP A 721 -63.25 13.53 10.07
C ASP A 721 -64.23 13.90 8.94
N MET A 722 -65.53 13.63 9.11
CA MET A 722 -66.59 14.09 8.21
C MET A 722 -66.72 15.62 8.15
N ASP A 723 -66.67 16.28 9.30
CA ASP A 723 -66.74 17.75 9.34
C ASP A 723 -65.48 18.35 8.66
N ASN A 724 -64.30 17.74 8.84
CA ASN A 724 -63.06 18.18 8.18
C ASN A 724 -63.07 17.95 6.66
N LEU A 725 -63.62 16.82 6.20
CA LEU A 725 -63.86 16.58 4.77
C LEU A 725 -64.84 17.60 4.19
N ALA A 726 -65.89 17.97 4.94
CA ALA A 726 -66.86 18.99 4.51
C ALA A 726 -66.21 20.37 4.40
N VAL A 727 -65.34 20.74 5.33
CA VAL A 727 -64.56 21.98 5.23
C VAL A 727 -63.61 21.93 4.03
N PHE A 728 -62.97 20.80 3.77
CA PHE A 728 -62.10 20.63 2.60
C PHE A 728 -62.86 20.82 1.29
N ILE A 729 -64.03 20.21 1.12
CA ILE A 729 -64.84 20.37 -0.09
C ILE A 729 -65.34 21.81 -0.22
N MET A 730 -65.84 22.39 0.88
CA MET A 730 -66.35 23.75 0.92
C MET A 730 -65.28 24.79 0.54
N ARG A 731 -64.12 24.73 1.19
CA ARG A 731 -63.01 25.67 0.94
C ARG A 731 -62.25 25.34 -0.34
N GLY A 732 -62.03 24.07 -0.65
CA GLY A 732 -61.34 23.66 -1.87
C GLY A 732 -62.05 24.13 -3.13
N ILE A 733 -63.39 24.07 -3.16
CA ILE A 733 -64.19 24.62 -4.24
C ILE A 733 -64.08 26.15 -4.31
N TYR A 734 -64.06 26.82 -3.15
CA TYR A 734 -63.83 28.26 -3.09
C TYR A 734 -62.47 28.63 -3.68
N GLU A 735 -61.39 27.98 -3.25
CA GLU A 735 -60.03 28.23 -3.76
C GLU A 735 -59.93 27.98 -5.27
N ILE A 736 -60.65 26.96 -5.77
CA ILE A 736 -60.68 26.69 -7.20
C ILE A 736 -61.34 27.83 -7.97
N LYS A 737 -62.50 28.31 -7.51
CA LYS A 737 -63.21 29.43 -8.13
C LYS A 737 -62.41 30.73 -8.04
N ASP A 738 -61.86 31.01 -6.87
CA ASP A 738 -61.11 32.23 -6.63
C ASP A 738 -59.88 32.30 -7.55
N GLY A 739 -59.13 31.20 -7.66
CA GLY A 739 -57.98 31.11 -8.55
C GLY A 739 -58.31 31.07 -10.05
N LEU A 740 -59.45 30.50 -10.46
CA LEU A 740 -59.85 30.38 -11.89
C LEU A 740 -60.74 31.53 -12.41
N VAL A 741 -61.41 32.28 -11.54
CA VAL A 741 -62.40 33.31 -11.93
C VAL A 741 -61.97 34.71 -11.46
N GLY A 742 -61.03 34.79 -10.52
CA GLY A 742 -60.45 36.02 -9.98
C GLY A 742 -61.15 36.51 -8.71
N THR A 743 -60.34 37.06 -7.81
CA THR A 743 -60.74 37.56 -6.49
C THR A 743 -61.87 38.58 -6.57
N GLY A 744 -62.91 38.40 -5.74
CA GLY A 744 -64.01 39.35 -5.57
C GLY A 744 -65.09 39.35 -6.69
N LYS A 745 -65.01 38.48 -7.70
CA LYS A 745 -65.99 38.40 -8.81
C LYS A 745 -67.07 37.32 -8.61
N GLY A 746 -67.58 37.17 -7.38
CA GLY A 746 -68.70 36.26 -7.04
C GLY A 746 -68.30 34.84 -6.62
N ALA A 747 -67.07 34.64 -6.14
CA ALA A 747 -66.66 33.36 -5.56
C ALA A 747 -67.29 33.18 -4.17
N GLU A 748 -68.45 32.55 -4.10
CA GLU A 748 -69.03 32.11 -2.82
C GLU A 748 -68.63 30.65 -2.52
N PRO A 749 -68.27 30.34 -1.27
CA PRO A 749 -68.03 28.97 -0.83
C PRO A 749 -69.30 28.14 -0.96
N MET A 750 -69.15 26.84 -1.16
CA MET A 750 -70.30 25.93 -1.16
C MET A 750 -71.01 25.99 0.20
N PRO A 751 -72.35 26.09 0.26
CA PRO A 751 -73.06 26.04 1.53
C PRO A 751 -72.71 24.77 2.33
N TRP A 752 -72.57 24.91 3.64
CA TRP A 752 -72.15 23.84 4.55
C TRP A 752 -72.98 22.55 4.42
N ASP A 753 -74.30 22.68 4.36
CA ASP A 753 -75.22 21.54 4.21
C ASP A 753 -75.06 20.83 2.86
N LYS A 754 -74.70 21.59 1.81
CA LYS A 754 -74.41 21.04 0.48
C LYS A 754 -73.08 20.29 0.46
N ALA A 755 -72.07 20.77 1.19
CA ALA A 755 -70.80 20.07 1.33
C ALA A 755 -70.98 18.74 2.10
N LYS A 756 -71.74 18.76 3.20
CA LYS A 756 -72.06 17.56 3.99
C LYS A 756 -72.84 16.53 3.19
N SER A 757 -73.93 16.93 2.55
CA SER A 757 -74.74 16.03 1.74
C SER A 757 -73.96 15.42 0.56
N THR A 758 -73.02 16.16 -0.02
CA THR A 758 -72.13 15.64 -1.07
C THR A 758 -71.27 14.50 -0.54
N ILE A 759 -70.66 14.68 0.63
CA ILE A 759 -69.81 13.65 1.24
C ILE A 759 -70.64 12.44 1.69
N GLU A 760 -71.80 12.66 2.30
CA GLU A 760 -72.70 11.59 2.71
C GLU A 760 -73.17 10.75 1.51
N ARG A 761 -73.51 11.39 0.39
CA ARG A 761 -73.89 10.71 -0.85
C ARG A 761 -72.76 9.83 -1.37
N GLU A 762 -71.53 10.34 -1.36
CA GLU A 762 -70.34 9.66 -1.88
C GLU A 762 -69.89 8.51 -0.99
N ILE A 763 -69.92 8.70 0.33
CA ILE A 763 -69.71 7.61 1.29
C ILE A 763 -70.81 6.56 1.15
N GLY A 764 -72.06 6.96 0.93
CA GLY A 764 -73.16 6.05 0.62
C GLY A 764 -72.94 5.26 -0.66
N MET A 765 -72.31 5.85 -1.68
CA MET A 765 -71.89 5.12 -2.89
C MET A 765 -70.72 4.18 -2.63
N LEU A 766 -69.72 4.58 -1.85
CA LEU A 766 -68.59 3.72 -1.47
C LEU A 766 -69.04 2.51 -0.65
N LYS A 767 -70.02 2.70 0.25
CA LYS A 767 -70.67 1.60 0.99
C LYS A 767 -71.44 0.66 0.06
N ARG A 768 -72.23 1.19 -0.89
CA ARG A 768 -72.95 0.38 -1.89
C ARG A 768 -72.03 -0.40 -2.82
N LYS A 769 -70.86 0.16 -3.15
CA LYS A 769 -69.83 -0.50 -3.97
C LYS A 769 -68.95 -1.49 -3.18
N GLY A 770 -69.23 -1.71 -1.89
CA GLY A 770 -68.46 -2.61 -1.03
C GLY A 770 -67.06 -2.12 -0.67
N LYS A 771 -66.70 -0.87 -1.00
CA LYS A 771 -65.38 -0.30 -0.67
C LYS A 771 -65.30 0.19 0.78
N LEU A 772 -66.43 0.47 1.42
CA LEU A 772 -66.51 0.77 2.85
C LEU A 772 -67.54 -0.16 3.50
N THR A 773 -67.26 -0.60 4.72
CA THR A 773 -68.21 -1.45 5.46
C THR A 773 -69.39 -0.61 5.97
N SER A 774 -70.56 -1.23 6.15
CA SER A 774 -71.72 -0.57 6.75
C SER A 774 -71.45 -0.07 8.18
N LYS A 775 -70.53 -0.73 8.89
CA LYS A 775 -70.09 -0.45 10.26
C LYS A 775 -68.96 0.59 10.39
N THR A 776 -68.46 1.14 9.28
CA THR A 776 -67.35 2.11 9.30
C THR A 776 -67.68 3.32 10.17
N ASN A 777 -66.80 3.66 11.12
CA ASN A 777 -66.95 4.84 11.99
C ASN A 777 -66.57 6.11 11.24
N LEU A 778 -67.57 6.90 10.83
CA LEU A 778 -67.33 8.14 10.09
C LEU A 778 -66.84 9.30 10.97
N LYS A 779 -66.87 9.15 12.30
CA LYS A 779 -66.33 10.19 13.20
C LYS A 779 -64.80 10.19 13.21
N GLU A 780 -64.21 9.01 13.04
CA GLU A 780 -62.77 8.78 13.05
C GLU A 780 -62.43 7.63 12.09
N LEU A 781 -62.03 7.99 10.87
CA LEU A 781 -61.66 7.04 9.83
C LEU A 781 -60.26 6.51 10.08
N LEU A 782 -60.03 5.23 9.73
CA LEU A 782 -58.69 4.65 9.80
C LEU A 782 -57.79 5.26 8.72
N PRO A 783 -56.46 5.35 8.95
CA PRO A 783 -55.52 5.90 7.98
C PRO A 783 -55.61 5.23 6.60
N GLY A 784 -55.84 3.91 6.55
CA GLY A 784 -56.03 3.19 5.30
C GLY A 784 -57.33 3.56 4.56
N GLU A 785 -58.42 3.82 5.29
CA GLU A 785 -59.71 4.25 4.71
C GLU A 785 -59.61 5.67 4.13
N ILE A 786 -58.88 6.55 4.81
CA ILE A 786 -58.63 7.92 4.33
C ILE A 786 -57.72 7.89 3.08
N ASN A 787 -56.57 7.21 3.16
CA ASN A 787 -55.56 7.27 2.11
C ASN A 787 -55.97 6.59 0.81
N TYR A 788 -56.67 5.44 0.90
CA TYR A 788 -56.90 4.59 -0.27
C TYR A 788 -58.34 4.60 -0.78
N ILE A 789 -59.30 5.11 -0.01
CA ILE A 789 -60.73 4.96 -0.33
C ILE A 789 -61.44 6.31 -0.33
N VAL A 790 -61.53 6.98 0.82
CA VAL A 790 -62.31 8.22 0.98
C VAL A 790 -61.57 9.40 0.37
N GLY A 791 -60.29 9.58 0.65
CA GLY A 791 -59.48 10.69 0.13
C GLY A 791 -59.47 10.76 -1.40
N PRO A 792 -59.16 9.67 -2.12
CA PRO A 792 -59.22 9.62 -3.58
C PRO A 792 -60.61 9.91 -4.14
N ALA A 793 -61.68 9.42 -3.50
CA ALA A 793 -63.05 9.68 -3.92
C ALA A 793 -63.40 11.18 -3.80
N MET A 794 -63.05 11.81 -2.68
CA MET A 794 -63.27 13.24 -2.47
C MET A 794 -62.46 14.10 -3.46
N CYS A 795 -61.21 13.71 -3.74
CA CYS A 795 -60.36 14.42 -4.70
C CYS A 795 -60.84 14.26 -6.15
N THR A 796 -61.55 13.18 -6.47
CA THR A 796 -62.19 13.00 -7.78
C THR A 796 -63.32 14.01 -7.97
N ILE A 797 -64.11 14.29 -6.94
CA ILE A 797 -65.17 15.32 -6.97
C ILE A 797 -64.55 16.70 -7.17
N ILE A 798 -63.47 17.01 -6.45
CA ILE A 798 -62.71 18.26 -6.62
C ILE A 798 -62.20 18.38 -8.05
N GLY A 799 -61.65 17.31 -8.63
CA GLY A 799 -61.17 17.31 -10.02
C GLY A 799 -62.27 17.51 -11.05
N GLN A 800 -63.45 16.90 -10.86
CA GLN A 800 -64.63 17.16 -11.69
C GLN A 800 -65.04 18.63 -11.62
N TYR A 801 -65.13 19.17 -10.40
CA TYR A 801 -65.47 20.57 -10.18
C TYR A 801 -64.46 21.53 -10.79
N PHE A 802 -63.17 21.20 -10.69
CA PHE A 802 -62.08 21.95 -11.31
C PHE A 802 -62.24 22.00 -12.83
N ASN A 803 -62.49 20.87 -13.48
CA ASN A 803 -62.65 20.80 -14.93
C ASN A 803 -63.92 21.54 -15.41
N GLU A 804 -65.03 21.42 -14.68
CA GLU A 804 -66.24 22.21 -14.96
C GLU A 804 -65.98 23.72 -14.86
N SER A 805 -65.26 24.13 -13.81
CA SER A 805 -64.88 25.52 -13.58
C SER A 805 -63.89 26.03 -14.62
N LEU A 806 -62.98 25.16 -15.09
CA LEU A 806 -62.02 25.45 -16.15
C LEU A 806 -62.71 25.77 -17.48
N VAL A 807 -63.70 24.96 -17.87
CA VAL A 807 -64.50 25.18 -19.09
C VAL A 807 -65.25 26.51 -18.99
N TYR A 808 -65.80 26.83 -17.82
CA TYR A 808 -66.46 28.11 -17.58
C TYR A 808 -65.48 29.29 -17.66
N ALA A 809 -64.30 29.17 -17.04
CA ALA A 809 -63.26 30.19 -17.09
C ALA A 809 -62.74 30.43 -18.52
N ALA A 810 -62.55 29.37 -19.32
CA ALA A 810 -62.13 29.47 -20.72
C ALA A 810 -63.13 30.26 -21.57
N ARG A 811 -64.42 29.94 -21.46
CA ARG A 811 -65.48 30.69 -22.17
C ARG A 811 -65.49 32.16 -21.83
N ARG A 812 -65.13 32.51 -20.60
CA ARG A 812 -65.09 33.90 -20.12
C ARG A 812 -63.82 34.61 -20.57
N ALA A 813 -62.70 33.90 -20.69
CA ALA A 813 -61.44 34.40 -21.24
C ALA A 813 -61.49 34.59 -22.76
N ASP A 814 -62.28 33.80 -23.51
CA ASP A 814 -62.51 34.01 -24.95
C ASP A 814 -63.44 35.22 -25.25
N ILE A 815 -64.20 35.69 -24.26
CA ILE A 815 -65.13 36.84 -24.38
C ILE A 815 -64.45 38.18 -23.97
N ALA A 816 -63.35 38.12 -23.21
CA ALA A 816 -62.60 39.27 -22.70
C ALA A 816 -61.39 39.57 -23.59
#